data_AF-A0A9E1IEL5-F1
#
_entry.id   AF-A0A9E1IEL5-F1
#
_cell.length_a   1.000
_cell.length_b   1.000
_cell.length_c   1.000
_cell.angle_alpha   90.00
_cell.angle_beta   90.00
_cell.angle_gamma   90.00
#
_symmetry.space_group_name_H-M   'P 1'
#
loop_
_entity.id
_entity.type
_entity.pdbx_description
1 polymer ?
#
loop_
_entity_poly.entity_id
_entity_poly.type
_entity_poly.pdbx_seq_one_letter_code
_entity_poly.pdbx_strand_id
1 'polypeptide(L)'
;MSRLLCLFFIVVAVGCTKKPEKPPFHPDTDIVDTDTDGDADTDIDTDTDVDTDVDTDDSDDETGETGDTSKPDTHQDSDTASKTDTSPDTGIAVETGASDSDLVDTHTDVPRDTVDTGVSETDTDSDSPIDTASDTDTGAAIVCSTVILDCRGDCADWSELGDGSCDKRLDCAALNHDDGDCLDNHCATDKIVDCDGGCLPLERWGNGFCDEVLFCSNLNYDNGDCSRKCAPGRMTDCFGGCVPPEWLGDGKCDFCLSCEAFDFDDGDCEQMDTGLCPTDQIRDCGGGCIEAIRVGNGFCDASLDCPDFNFDEGDCDIVMPECDDYQLIDCYGGCSGMWRKGDGECDVAFDCAYYDNDDGDCVAATGCPEGKVEDCSLKCSPESWLDNGKCDDAFDCEAFDFDEEDCLPKECSPERTLDCKGGCILTSRLGDGICDQALQCPSHDFDQGDCQVDSGETGITSSDTSDTGDTPPWDTNDTGSDCDTGEITSCFGGCIESFRLGDGVCDSDLFCGYHGDDGGDCKHGGYCPPDEIQDCYGGCVPAWWLGDSSCDGALNCFELDHDDGDCPADTGLVLPCPAGEVADCYGGCTPEGWYQDGYCDQSLNCSTTFYDGGDCDDADTGVFCPPGELLDCFGGCTPALWLGDSWCDENLNCNQFEWDAGDCELEMGGECGKGLVPTCDQQSCVYRAWLGDHICDEDLACGLYEFDEGDCYVEPDACSFGEVMDCYGGCTDVNSHGDGICDGSLDCMTLFHDMGDCSSFCPAGKIPACNGVSCVDSSWLGDQICDASLDCPGHRHDNGDCSDVDTCANGLVEDCGGDCSPAAILGDASCDEQLHCPLLEYDKGDCYPYQP
;
A
#
# COMPACT_ATOMS: atom_id res chain seq x y z
N MET A 1 -69.21 57.59 62.08
CA MET A 1 -68.14 56.71 62.61
C MET A 1 -67.37 56.16 61.40
N SER A 2 -66.05 56.02 61.51
CA SER A 2 -65.03 55.35 60.64
C SER A 2 -65.49 54.81 59.27
N ARG A 3 -64.93 55.15 58.09
CA ARG A 3 -63.62 55.73 57.69
C ARG A 3 -62.37 54.86 57.99
N LEU A 4 -61.88 54.15 56.96
CA LEU A 4 -60.47 53.76 56.71
C LEU A 4 -60.35 53.25 55.25
N LEU A 5 -59.16 52.95 54.73
CA LEU A 5 -58.34 53.89 53.93
C LEU A 5 -57.65 53.12 52.76
N CYS A 6 -57.14 53.80 51.73
CA CYS A 6 -56.38 53.20 50.62
C CYS A 6 -54.87 53.12 50.90
N LEU A 7 -54.20 52.09 50.36
CA LEU A 7 -52.78 51.98 49.93
C LEU A 7 -52.70 50.65 49.13
N PHE A 8 -52.41 50.62 47.82
CA PHE A 8 -51.14 50.81 47.07
C PHE A 8 -50.34 49.50 46.84
N PHE A 9 -49.82 49.35 45.62
CA PHE A 9 -49.09 48.18 45.13
C PHE A 9 -47.71 47.99 45.78
N ILE A 10 -47.32 46.72 45.98
CA ILE A 10 -45.93 46.27 45.94
C ILE A 10 -45.91 44.93 45.17
N VAL A 11 -45.08 44.85 44.13
CA VAL A 11 -44.66 43.59 43.50
C VAL A 11 -43.33 43.20 44.13
N VAL A 12 -43.14 41.92 44.44
CA VAL A 12 -41.85 41.39 44.89
C VAL A 12 -41.21 40.67 43.71
N ALA A 13 -40.16 41.28 43.16
CA ALA A 13 -39.24 40.64 42.23
C ALA A 13 -37.86 40.61 42.89
N VAL A 14 -37.24 39.43 42.96
CA VAL A 14 -35.85 39.26 43.39
C VAL A 14 -35.01 39.11 42.13
N GLY A 15 -34.24 40.15 41.79
CA GLY A 15 -33.34 40.14 40.64
C GLY A 15 -31.90 39.91 41.08
N CYS A 16 -31.22 38.92 40.48
CA CYS A 16 -29.77 38.81 40.56
C CYS A 16 -29.10 39.82 39.61
N THR A 17 -27.85 40.19 39.91
CA THR A 17 -27.20 41.37 39.33
C THR A 17 -26.23 41.04 38.21
N LYS A 18 -26.36 41.72 37.05
CA LYS A 18 -25.33 41.72 35.99
C LYS A 18 -23.98 42.27 36.49
N LYS A 19 -22.88 41.71 35.98
CA LYS A 19 -21.54 42.36 35.90
C LYS A 19 -21.46 43.20 34.59
N PRO A 20 -20.67 44.29 34.54
CA PRO A 20 -20.49 45.11 33.33
C PRO A 20 -19.22 44.78 32.52
N GLU A 21 -19.24 45.11 31.23
CA GLU A 21 -18.11 45.01 30.28
C GLU A 21 -17.02 46.09 30.49
N LYS A 22 -15.90 46.00 29.75
CA LYS A 22 -14.79 46.98 29.75
C LYS A 22 -14.04 47.07 28.39
N PRO A 23 -14.13 48.21 27.69
CA PRO A 23 -13.11 48.66 26.72
C PRO A 23 -12.68 50.12 27.00
N PRO A 24 -11.92 50.81 26.11
CA PRO A 24 -10.49 50.62 25.79
C PRO A 24 -9.66 51.91 26.06
N PHE A 25 -8.33 51.92 25.88
CA PHE A 25 -7.55 53.19 25.85
C PHE A 25 -6.16 53.11 25.13
N HIS A 26 -5.73 54.25 24.57
CA HIS A 26 -4.51 54.58 23.78
C HIS A 26 -4.33 56.13 23.86
N PRO A 27 -3.21 56.79 23.44
CA PRO A 27 -1.76 56.56 23.63
C PRO A 27 -1.01 57.79 24.28
N ASP A 28 0.33 57.72 24.32
CA ASP A 28 1.38 58.78 24.33
C ASP A 28 1.35 60.03 25.24
N THR A 29 2.46 60.30 25.97
CA THR A 29 3.48 61.36 25.68
C THR A 29 4.50 61.61 26.81
N ASP A 30 5.76 61.89 26.42
CA ASP A 30 6.89 62.64 27.04
C ASP A 30 7.05 62.86 28.57
N ILE A 31 8.31 62.79 29.05
CA ILE A 31 8.92 63.88 29.87
C ILE A 31 10.47 63.84 29.95
N VAL A 32 11.04 65.04 30.14
CA VAL A 32 12.42 65.53 29.94
C VAL A 32 13.46 65.15 31.03
N ASP A 33 14.73 65.17 30.61
CA ASP A 33 16.04 65.14 31.30
C ASP A 33 16.29 66.16 32.46
N THR A 34 17.24 65.85 33.38
CA THR A 34 17.97 66.82 34.25
C THR A 34 19.33 66.28 34.78
N ASP A 35 20.39 66.54 34.01
CA ASP A 35 21.75 66.97 34.41
C ASP A 35 22.30 66.91 35.87
N THR A 36 23.57 66.46 36.01
CA THR A 36 24.57 66.99 36.97
C THR A 36 26.00 66.67 36.48
N ASP A 37 26.95 67.60 36.67
CA ASP A 37 28.35 67.61 36.20
C ASP A 37 29.40 67.19 37.25
N GLY A 38 30.69 67.05 36.88
CA GLY A 38 31.72 66.59 37.82
C GLY A 38 33.12 66.21 37.28
N ASP A 39 33.68 66.97 36.35
CA ASP A 39 35.03 66.75 35.78
C ASP A 39 36.21 66.95 36.76
N ALA A 40 37.25 66.12 36.60
CA ALA A 40 38.56 66.27 37.26
C ALA A 40 39.68 65.50 36.52
N ASP A 41 40.62 66.22 35.90
CA ASP A 41 41.82 65.63 35.30
C ASP A 41 42.77 65.04 36.36
N THR A 42 43.51 63.98 36.05
CA THR A 42 44.93 63.89 36.44
C THR A 42 45.72 63.02 35.47
N ASP A 43 46.82 63.59 34.99
CA ASP A 43 47.90 62.95 34.25
C ASP A 43 48.82 62.14 35.16
N ILE A 44 49.31 60.99 34.69
CA ILE A 44 50.68 60.52 34.98
C ILE A 44 51.13 59.53 33.91
N ASP A 45 52.26 59.86 33.30
CA ASP A 45 53.04 59.09 32.35
C ASP A 45 54.03 58.17 33.09
N THR A 46 54.26 56.96 32.57
CA THR A 46 55.47 56.19 32.89
C THR A 46 55.81 55.25 31.74
N ASP A 47 56.96 55.53 31.13
CA ASP A 47 57.66 54.72 30.15
C ASP A 47 58.46 53.60 30.81
N THR A 48 58.55 52.43 30.16
CA THR A 48 59.67 51.48 30.37
C THR A 48 59.87 50.66 29.10
N ASP A 49 60.92 51.02 28.37
CA ASP A 49 61.48 50.38 27.20
C ASP A 49 62.37 49.18 27.58
N VAL A 50 62.18 48.03 26.90
CA VAL A 50 63.18 46.97 26.76
C VAL A 50 63.01 46.32 25.38
N ASP A 51 63.87 46.68 24.43
CA ASP A 51 64.04 45.93 23.19
C ASP A 51 64.74 44.59 23.45
N THR A 52 64.43 43.55 22.67
CA THR A 52 65.40 42.47 22.37
C THR A 52 65.14 41.91 20.99
N ASP A 53 65.98 42.37 20.06
CA ASP A 53 66.09 42.02 18.65
C ASP A 53 66.83 40.69 18.41
N VAL A 54 66.28 39.83 17.53
CA VAL A 54 67.05 38.85 16.72
C VAL A 54 66.33 38.66 15.38
N ASP A 55 66.89 39.20 14.30
CA ASP A 55 66.47 38.90 12.93
C ASP A 55 67.04 37.57 12.42
N THR A 56 66.33 36.93 11.47
CA THR A 56 66.83 36.17 10.28
C THR A 56 65.73 35.24 9.76
N ASP A 57 65.61 34.92 8.47
CA ASP A 57 65.88 35.57 7.17
C ASP A 57 65.48 34.54 6.09
N ASP A 58 65.29 34.97 4.83
CA ASP A 58 65.07 34.15 3.62
C ASP A 58 63.75 33.32 3.56
N SER A 59 63.10 33.12 2.40
CA SER A 59 63.44 33.46 1.00
C SER A 59 62.23 33.84 0.14
N ASP A 60 62.45 34.72 -0.85
CA ASP A 60 61.45 35.24 -1.80
C ASP A 60 61.16 34.35 -3.05
N ASP A 61 59.99 34.57 -3.67
CA ASP A 61 59.74 34.75 -5.12
C ASP A 61 58.26 35.23 -5.23
N GLU A 62 57.88 36.44 -5.69
CA GLU A 62 57.96 37.03 -7.06
C GLU A 62 57.38 36.09 -8.16
N THR A 63 56.38 36.43 -8.99
CA THR A 63 55.66 37.69 -9.40
C THR A 63 54.21 37.35 -9.85
N GLY A 64 53.22 38.24 -10.08
CA GLY A 64 53.09 39.71 -9.95
C GLY A 64 51.96 40.30 -10.86
N GLU A 65 51.43 41.50 -10.53
CA GLU A 65 50.65 42.48 -11.37
C GLU A 65 49.33 42.03 -12.08
N THR A 66 48.19 42.77 -12.17
CA THR A 66 47.69 44.11 -11.74
C THR A 66 46.16 44.00 -11.41
N GLY A 67 45.55 44.67 -10.42
CA GLY A 67 45.11 46.09 -10.41
C GLY A 67 43.56 46.19 -10.37
N ASP A 68 42.92 46.71 -9.31
CA ASP A 68 42.56 48.15 -9.08
C ASP A 68 41.42 48.62 -10.03
N THR A 69 40.21 49.05 -9.62
CA THR A 69 39.55 49.44 -8.32
C THR A 69 38.02 49.15 -8.39
N SER A 70 37.10 49.29 -7.39
CA SER A 70 37.07 49.81 -5.98
C SER A 70 35.83 49.30 -5.17
N LYS A 71 35.83 49.55 -3.85
CA LYS A 71 34.76 49.40 -2.81
C LYS A 71 33.51 50.33 -2.99
N PRO A 72 32.35 50.14 -2.29
CA PRO A 72 32.13 50.39 -0.82
C PRO A 72 31.32 49.29 -0.06
N ASP A 73 31.56 48.96 1.23
CA ASP A 73 31.09 49.58 2.53
C ASP A 73 29.58 49.42 2.81
N THR A 74 29.05 49.15 4.03
CA THR A 74 29.55 48.88 5.42
C THR A 74 28.52 47.91 6.12
N HIS A 75 28.49 47.48 7.40
CA HIS A 75 29.03 47.83 8.74
C HIS A 75 29.52 46.52 9.47
N GLN A 76 29.81 46.26 10.77
CA GLN A 76 29.49 46.75 12.14
C GLN A 76 28.08 46.43 12.70
N ASP A 77 27.82 46.02 13.97
CA ASP A 77 28.61 45.59 15.16
C ASP A 77 27.80 44.44 15.87
N SER A 78 28.25 43.64 16.84
CA SER A 78 28.53 44.02 18.24
C SER A 78 28.71 42.80 19.18
N ASP A 79 29.40 42.97 20.32
CA ASP A 79 29.56 41.96 21.39
C ASP A 79 28.35 41.90 22.35
N THR A 80 28.18 40.80 23.09
CA THR A 80 27.92 40.84 24.54
C THR A 80 28.37 39.54 25.23
N ALA A 81 28.99 39.64 26.42
CA ALA A 81 29.37 38.49 27.25
C ALA A 81 28.84 38.60 28.69
N SER A 82 28.47 37.47 29.31
CA SER A 82 28.11 37.37 30.73
C SER A 82 28.32 35.92 31.21
N LYS A 83 29.45 35.55 31.84
CA LYS A 83 29.89 35.78 33.24
C LYS A 83 29.71 34.54 34.12
N THR A 84 30.84 34.07 34.64
CA THR A 84 30.96 33.08 35.73
C THR A 84 30.48 33.63 37.08
N ASP A 85 29.99 32.76 37.96
CA ASP A 85 30.07 32.96 39.42
C ASP A 85 30.30 31.63 40.16
N THR A 86 30.64 31.65 41.46
CA THR A 86 31.49 30.60 42.07
C THR A 86 31.04 29.96 43.41
N SER A 87 30.92 28.61 43.43
CA SER A 87 31.13 27.71 44.58
C SER A 87 30.17 27.85 45.81
N PRO A 88 30.23 27.01 46.89
CA PRO A 88 31.07 25.82 47.14
C PRO A 88 30.36 24.57 47.75
N ASP A 89 31.13 23.47 47.85
CA ASP A 89 31.10 22.36 48.83
C ASP A 89 29.76 21.86 49.45
N THR A 90 29.49 20.55 49.31
CA THR A 90 29.54 19.62 50.46
C THR A 90 29.56 18.15 50.03
N GLY A 91 30.45 17.34 50.61
CA GLY A 91 30.52 15.89 50.37
C GLY A 91 30.25 15.04 51.63
N ILE A 92 29.63 13.87 51.45
CA ILE A 92 29.43 12.82 52.46
C ILE A 92 29.76 11.45 51.79
N ALA A 93 30.23 10.48 52.58
CA ALA A 93 30.59 9.12 52.15
C ALA A 93 29.85 8.05 53.00
N VAL A 94 30.27 6.77 52.96
CA VAL A 94 29.79 5.58 53.75
C VAL A 94 28.61 4.84 53.10
N GLU A 95 28.54 3.49 52.96
CA GLU A 95 29.53 2.38 53.13
C GLU A 95 29.17 1.12 52.30
N THR A 96 29.97 0.05 52.46
CA THR A 96 30.10 -1.20 51.67
C THR A 96 29.19 -2.41 52.04
N GLY A 97 28.86 -3.27 51.05
CA GLY A 97 28.49 -4.71 51.19
C GLY A 97 26.99 -5.04 51.38
N ALA A 98 26.50 -6.29 51.32
CA ALA A 98 26.99 -7.64 50.92
C ALA A 98 25.85 -8.69 51.16
N SER A 99 25.72 -9.89 50.55
CA SER A 99 26.37 -10.65 49.45
C SER A 99 25.49 -11.85 49.00
N ASP A 100 25.88 -12.57 47.94
CA ASP A 100 25.42 -13.92 47.51
C ASP A 100 24.00 -14.01 46.89
N SER A 101 23.60 -15.04 46.11
CA SER A 101 24.23 -16.35 45.80
C SER A 101 23.88 -16.90 44.40
N ASP A 102 24.77 -17.70 43.82
CA ASP A 102 24.60 -18.40 42.53
C ASP A 102 23.54 -19.52 42.54
N LEU A 103 22.99 -19.82 41.34
CA LEU A 103 22.48 -21.15 40.99
C LEU A 103 22.91 -21.53 39.56
N VAL A 104 24.07 -22.17 39.46
CA VAL A 104 24.47 -23.00 38.31
C VAL A 104 24.24 -24.45 38.70
N ASP A 105 23.51 -25.21 37.89
CA ASP A 105 23.46 -26.68 37.99
C ASP A 105 23.87 -27.33 36.67
N THR A 106 24.32 -28.58 36.72
CA THR A 106 25.06 -29.26 35.65
C THR A 106 24.78 -30.77 35.65
N HIS A 107 25.33 -31.48 34.66
CA HIS A 107 25.24 -32.94 34.43
C HIS A 107 23.97 -33.43 33.69
N THR A 108 24.00 -34.50 32.86
CA THR A 108 25.13 -35.41 32.54
C THR A 108 25.01 -36.04 31.15
N ASP A 109 26.11 -36.08 30.40
CA ASP A 109 26.36 -37.12 29.39
C ASP A 109 26.93 -38.40 30.02
N VAL A 110 26.41 -39.56 29.63
CA VAL A 110 27.09 -40.87 29.80
C VAL A 110 26.76 -41.76 28.58
N PRO A 111 27.75 -42.18 27.77
CA PRO A 111 27.51 -42.96 26.55
C PRO A 111 27.26 -44.45 26.84
N ARG A 112 26.74 -45.18 25.84
CA ARG A 112 26.69 -46.65 25.88
C ARG A 112 27.01 -47.28 24.52
N ASP A 113 28.12 -48.00 24.49
CA ASP A 113 28.70 -48.69 23.33
C ASP A 113 28.61 -50.22 23.50
N THR A 114 28.79 -50.97 22.40
CA THR A 114 28.77 -52.44 22.25
C THR A 114 27.36 -53.08 22.39
N VAL A 115 27.01 -54.19 21.71
CA VAL A 115 27.81 -55.33 21.21
C VAL A 115 27.29 -55.85 19.85
N ASP A 116 28.20 -56.22 18.93
CA ASP A 116 27.93 -57.05 17.74
C ASP A 116 27.87 -58.56 18.08
N THR A 117 26.79 -59.24 17.66
CA THR A 117 26.83 -60.67 17.25
C THR A 117 25.75 -60.97 16.19
N GLY A 118 26.10 -61.06 14.91
CA GLY A 118 25.24 -61.67 13.87
C GLY A 118 25.28 -63.22 13.85
N VAL A 119 24.46 -63.88 13.00
CA VAL A 119 24.73 -65.24 12.43
C VAL A 119 23.73 -65.68 11.32
N SER A 120 24.31 -66.19 10.22
CA SER A 120 23.78 -67.11 9.16
C SER A 120 22.48 -66.85 8.36
N GLU A 121 22.68 -66.64 7.05
CA GLU A 121 22.22 -67.49 5.92
C GLU A 121 20.76 -67.97 5.83
N THR A 122 20.10 -67.74 4.67
CA THR A 122 20.12 -68.71 3.53
C THR A 122 19.65 -68.06 2.22
N ASP A 123 20.31 -68.39 1.11
CA ASP A 123 19.93 -67.99 -0.25
C ASP A 123 18.79 -68.84 -0.86
N THR A 124 18.00 -68.27 -1.77
CA THR A 124 17.40 -68.99 -2.91
C THR A 124 17.25 -68.06 -4.13
N ASP A 125 17.91 -68.40 -5.24
CA ASP A 125 17.73 -67.74 -6.55
C ASP A 125 16.34 -68.00 -7.16
N SER A 126 15.88 -67.13 -8.08
CA SER A 126 15.18 -67.50 -9.34
C SER A 126 14.88 -66.30 -10.25
N ASP A 127 15.59 -66.23 -11.38
CA ASP A 127 15.22 -65.73 -12.73
C ASP A 127 14.28 -64.51 -12.98
N SER A 128 14.74 -63.64 -13.89
CA SER A 128 14.09 -62.48 -14.53
C SER A 128 12.97 -62.88 -15.55
N PRO A 129 12.34 -61.96 -16.34
CA PRO A 129 12.44 -60.49 -16.40
C PRO A 129 11.08 -59.73 -16.47
N ILE A 130 11.11 -58.39 -16.61
CA ILE A 130 10.12 -57.58 -17.37
C ILE A 130 10.67 -56.15 -17.61
N ASP A 131 10.27 -55.54 -18.73
CA ASP A 131 10.65 -54.18 -19.18
C ASP A 131 9.65 -53.10 -18.70
N THR A 132 9.90 -51.84 -19.11
CA THR A 132 9.02 -50.65 -19.02
C THR A 132 8.76 -50.13 -17.60
N ALA A 133 9.69 -49.30 -17.12
CA ALA A 133 9.33 -48.19 -16.24
C ALA A 133 8.57 -47.12 -17.04
N SER A 134 7.65 -46.43 -16.37
CA SER A 134 6.96 -45.22 -16.82
C SER A 134 6.83 -44.37 -15.57
N ASP A 135 7.59 -43.29 -15.47
CA ASP A 135 7.61 -42.50 -14.24
C ASP A 135 6.27 -41.79 -14.02
N THR A 136 5.61 -42.17 -12.95
CA THR A 136 4.56 -41.40 -12.29
C THR A 136 4.94 -41.37 -10.82
N ASP A 137 5.41 -40.22 -10.33
CA ASP A 137 5.85 -40.10 -8.96
C ASP A 137 4.67 -40.34 -8.00
N THR A 138 4.79 -41.38 -7.19
CA THR A 138 3.83 -41.70 -6.13
C THR A 138 4.51 -41.41 -4.80
N GLY A 139 4.21 -40.23 -4.25
CA GLY A 139 4.79 -39.74 -3.00
C GLY A 139 4.79 -40.80 -1.89
N ALA A 140 5.89 -40.87 -1.16
CA ALA A 140 6.13 -41.91 -0.16
C ALA A 140 5.09 -41.85 0.97
N ALA A 141 4.19 -42.84 1.03
CA ALA A 141 3.18 -42.94 2.07
C ALA A 141 3.84 -43.03 3.46
N ILE A 142 3.62 -42.01 4.30
CA ILE A 142 4.14 -41.95 5.67
C ILE A 142 3.43 -43.03 6.51
N VAL A 143 4.18 -44.03 6.95
CA VAL A 143 3.64 -45.13 7.78
C VAL A 143 3.97 -44.85 9.25
N CYS A 144 3.11 -44.09 9.91
CA CYS A 144 3.11 -43.87 11.36
C CYS A 144 2.99 -45.22 12.10
N SER A 145 4.12 -45.80 12.53
CA SER A 145 4.18 -47.21 12.96
C SER A 145 3.71 -47.48 14.40
N THR A 146 3.59 -46.44 15.23
CA THR A 146 3.19 -46.49 16.65
C THR A 146 2.33 -45.29 17.08
N VAL A 147 1.85 -44.51 16.13
CA VAL A 147 1.35 -43.13 16.26
C VAL A 147 0.21 -42.94 15.25
N ILE A 148 -0.68 -41.96 15.43
CA ILE A 148 -1.75 -41.64 14.46
C ILE A 148 -1.22 -40.72 13.36
N LEU A 149 -1.95 -40.61 12.24
CA LEU A 149 -1.76 -39.55 11.27
C LEU A 149 -2.69 -38.39 11.64
N ASP A 150 -2.16 -37.18 11.78
CA ASP A 150 -2.93 -35.99 12.14
C ASP A 150 -3.63 -35.38 10.91
N CYS A 151 -4.37 -34.27 11.12
CA CYS A 151 -5.15 -33.63 10.07
C CYS A 151 -4.30 -32.92 8.98
N ARG A 152 -2.98 -32.82 9.15
CA ARG A 152 -2.03 -32.27 8.17
C ARG A 152 -1.22 -33.37 7.45
N GLY A 153 -1.21 -34.59 7.99
CA GLY A 153 -0.44 -35.72 7.45
C GLY A 153 0.83 -36.04 8.25
N ASP A 154 1.04 -35.41 9.40
CA ASP A 154 2.15 -35.69 10.31
C ASP A 154 1.80 -36.80 11.31
N CYS A 155 2.79 -37.33 12.05
CA CYS A 155 2.54 -38.36 13.06
C CYS A 155 2.35 -37.77 14.47
N ALA A 156 1.19 -37.99 15.10
CA ALA A 156 0.85 -37.56 16.47
C ALA A 156 0.64 -38.77 17.43
N ASP A 157 0.74 -38.57 18.76
CA ASP A 157 0.64 -39.69 19.72
C ASP A 157 -0.80 -40.15 19.95
N TRP A 158 -0.98 -41.46 20.16
CA TRP A 158 -2.26 -42.06 20.58
C TRP A 158 -2.70 -41.62 21.98
N SER A 159 -1.86 -40.91 22.73
CA SER A 159 -2.23 -40.29 24.01
C SER A 159 -2.96 -38.95 23.88
N GLU A 160 -2.91 -38.31 22.71
CA GLU A 160 -3.52 -37.00 22.46
C GLU A 160 -4.99 -37.16 22.01
N LEU A 161 -5.26 -38.15 21.15
CA LEU A 161 -6.60 -38.39 20.61
C LEU A 161 -7.62 -38.75 21.71
N GLY A 162 -8.52 -37.83 22.04
CA GLY A 162 -9.53 -37.98 23.11
C GLY A 162 -8.98 -37.83 24.53
N ASP A 163 -8.01 -36.92 24.72
CA ASP A 163 -7.34 -36.60 26.00
C ASP A 163 -8.24 -35.89 27.05
N GLY A 164 -9.29 -35.20 26.59
CA GLY A 164 -10.07 -34.22 27.36
C GLY A 164 -9.75 -32.75 27.02
N SER A 165 -8.95 -32.54 25.96
CA SER A 165 -8.54 -31.25 25.39
C SER A 165 -8.80 -31.28 23.88
N CYS A 166 -9.15 -30.16 23.27
CA CYS A 166 -9.27 -30.08 21.80
C CYS A 166 -7.89 -29.73 21.19
N ASP A 167 -7.14 -30.73 20.74
CA ASP A 167 -5.90 -30.51 20.00
C ASP A 167 -6.22 -30.15 18.54
N LYS A 168 -5.97 -28.89 18.16
CA LYS A 168 -6.25 -28.35 16.81
C LYS A 168 -5.57 -29.10 15.64
N ARG A 169 -4.61 -30.00 15.91
CA ARG A 169 -4.03 -30.90 14.89
C ARG A 169 -4.84 -32.19 14.66
N LEU A 170 -5.71 -32.54 15.61
CA LEU A 170 -6.60 -33.71 15.58
C LEU A 170 -8.07 -33.32 15.29
N ASP A 171 -8.36 -32.01 15.25
CA ASP A 171 -9.65 -31.44 14.90
C ASP A 171 -9.99 -31.57 13.40
N CYS A 172 -10.35 -32.78 12.99
CA CYS A 172 -10.97 -33.01 11.70
C CYS A 172 -11.89 -34.24 11.71
N ALA A 173 -12.85 -34.27 10.79
CA ALA A 173 -13.83 -35.35 10.67
C ALA A 173 -13.21 -36.75 10.45
N ALA A 174 -11.97 -36.84 9.94
CA ALA A 174 -11.23 -38.11 9.81
C ALA A 174 -10.82 -38.72 11.16
N LEU A 175 -10.63 -37.90 12.18
CA LEU A 175 -10.29 -38.26 13.57
C LEU A 175 -11.47 -38.03 14.53
N ASN A 176 -12.69 -37.87 14.00
CA ASN A 176 -13.91 -37.62 14.76
C ASN A 176 -13.85 -36.34 15.62
N HIS A 177 -13.12 -35.30 15.16
CA HIS A 177 -12.91 -34.03 15.87
C HIS A 177 -12.33 -34.28 17.29
N ASP A 178 -11.12 -34.83 17.29
CA ASP A 178 -10.39 -35.28 18.49
C ASP A 178 -11.16 -36.30 19.36
N ASP A 179 -11.65 -37.38 18.71
CA ASP A 179 -12.65 -38.35 19.21
C ASP A 179 -13.91 -37.75 19.90
N GLY A 180 -14.14 -36.45 19.74
CA GLY A 180 -15.26 -35.70 20.27
C GLY A 180 -14.89 -34.56 21.21
N ASP A 181 -13.63 -34.36 21.58
CA ASP A 181 -13.22 -33.25 22.47
C ASP A 181 -13.26 -31.87 21.78
N CYS A 182 -13.24 -31.84 20.44
CA CYS A 182 -13.52 -30.63 19.65
C CYS A 182 -15.00 -30.50 19.22
N LEU A 183 -15.93 -31.36 19.70
CA LEU A 183 -17.36 -31.26 19.38
C LEU A 183 -18.15 -30.51 20.49
N ASP A 184 -18.89 -29.48 20.07
CA ASP A 184 -19.84 -28.70 20.89
C ASP A 184 -19.27 -28.11 22.20
N ASN A 185 -18.29 -27.21 22.10
CA ASN A 185 -17.88 -26.28 23.17
C ASN A 185 -17.67 -26.94 24.55
N HIS A 186 -17.05 -28.11 24.59
CA HIS A 186 -16.93 -28.93 25.79
C HIS A 186 -15.60 -28.73 26.53
N CYS A 187 -15.48 -27.60 27.24
CA CYS A 187 -14.44 -27.45 28.25
C CYS A 187 -14.50 -28.57 29.31
N ALA A 188 -13.34 -28.97 29.84
CA ALA A 188 -13.21 -29.93 30.92
C ALA A 188 -14.16 -29.63 32.11
N THR A 189 -14.58 -30.67 32.86
CA THR A 189 -15.71 -30.57 33.82
C THR A 189 -15.53 -29.63 35.03
N ASP A 190 -14.34 -29.05 35.19
CA ASP A 190 -13.96 -28.03 36.18
C ASP A 190 -13.73 -26.63 35.56
N LYS A 191 -14.06 -26.47 34.27
CA LYS A 191 -13.99 -25.25 33.47
C LYS A 191 -15.36 -24.83 32.93
N ILE A 192 -15.43 -23.63 32.37
CA ILE A 192 -16.56 -23.06 31.63
C ILE A 192 -16.05 -22.44 30.33
N VAL A 193 -16.89 -22.44 29.30
CA VAL A 193 -16.65 -21.70 28.06
C VAL A 193 -16.85 -20.22 28.34
N ASP A 194 -15.91 -19.38 27.91
CA ASP A 194 -16.06 -17.92 27.95
C ASP A 194 -16.83 -17.40 26.73
N CYS A 195 -16.89 -16.09 26.53
CA CYS A 195 -17.70 -15.49 25.46
C CYS A 195 -17.12 -15.70 24.06
N ASP A 196 -15.82 -15.99 23.96
CA ASP A 196 -15.06 -16.08 22.71
C ASP A 196 -14.71 -17.55 22.36
N GLY A 197 -15.19 -18.51 23.16
CA GLY A 197 -14.99 -19.94 22.99
C GLY A 197 -13.78 -20.53 23.75
N GLY A 198 -13.05 -19.71 24.50
CA GLY A 198 -11.98 -20.16 25.39
C GLY A 198 -12.50 -20.87 26.64
N CYS A 199 -11.60 -21.49 27.41
CA CYS A 199 -11.96 -22.34 28.56
C CYS A 199 -11.34 -21.85 29.88
N LEU A 200 -12.14 -21.15 30.68
CA LEU A 200 -11.77 -20.60 32.00
C LEU A 200 -12.14 -21.54 33.16
N PRO A 201 -11.49 -21.46 34.34
CA PRO A 201 -11.89 -22.23 35.51
C PRO A 201 -13.34 -21.91 35.95
N LEU A 202 -14.14 -22.94 36.23
CA LEU A 202 -15.56 -22.81 36.60
C LEU A 202 -15.75 -22.01 37.91
N GLU A 203 -14.72 -21.91 38.75
CA GLU A 203 -14.71 -21.08 39.95
C GLU A 203 -14.60 -19.57 39.69
N ARG A 204 -14.41 -19.13 38.44
CA ARG A 204 -14.61 -17.73 38.03
C ARG A 204 -16.10 -17.39 37.88
N TRP A 205 -16.92 -18.29 37.33
CA TRP A 205 -18.31 -17.96 36.98
C TRP A 205 -19.21 -17.74 38.21
N GLY A 206 -19.63 -16.48 38.43
CA GLY A 206 -20.41 -16.06 39.60
C GLY A 206 -19.58 -16.01 40.90
N ASN A 207 -18.35 -15.48 40.83
CA ASN A 207 -17.42 -15.44 41.96
C ASN A 207 -17.60 -14.24 42.91
N GLY A 208 -18.41 -13.23 42.55
CA GLY A 208 -18.62 -11.98 43.28
C GLY A 208 -17.89 -10.75 42.71
N PHE A 209 -17.11 -10.94 41.65
CA PHE A 209 -16.49 -9.91 40.80
C PHE A 209 -17.02 -10.08 39.36
N CYS A 210 -16.88 -9.06 38.52
CA CYS A 210 -17.21 -9.17 37.11
C CYS A 210 -15.96 -9.56 36.32
N ASP A 211 -15.90 -10.77 35.78
CA ASP A 211 -14.91 -11.17 34.79
C ASP A 211 -15.43 -10.84 33.39
N GLU A 212 -14.81 -9.86 32.70
CA GLU A 212 -15.32 -9.29 31.45
C GLU A 212 -15.43 -10.31 30.30
N VAL A 213 -14.51 -11.27 30.26
CA VAL A 213 -14.54 -12.47 29.39
C VAL A 213 -15.78 -13.37 29.61
N LEU A 214 -16.56 -13.16 30.68
CA LEU A 214 -17.83 -13.84 30.95
C LEU A 214 -19.06 -12.92 30.76
N PHE A 215 -18.90 -11.72 30.19
CA PHE A 215 -19.92 -10.66 30.10
C PHE A 215 -20.95 -10.81 28.94
N CYS A 216 -21.14 -12.01 28.42
CA CYS A 216 -22.15 -12.30 27.39
C CYS A 216 -23.48 -12.80 27.99
N SER A 217 -24.56 -12.62 27.21
CA SER A 217 -25.93 -13.03 27.55
C SER A 217 -26.05 -14.52 27.84
N ASN A 218 -25.34 -15.37 27.09
CA ASN A 218 -25.33 -16.83 27.23
C ASN A 218 -24.79 -17.29 28.60
N LEU A 219 -23.86 -16.53 29.20
CA LEU A 219 -23.28 -16.79 30.52
C LEU A 219 -23.97 -16.00 31.64
N ASN A 220 -25.13 -15.38 31.33
CA ASN A 220 -25.93 -14.54 32.22
C ASN A 220 -25.13 -13.37 32.82
N TYR A 221 -24.21 -12.79 32.05
CA TYR A 221 -23.33 -11.68 32.47
C TYR A 221 -22.56 -12.03 33.76
N ASP A 222 -21.61 -12.97 33.64
CA ASP A 222 -20.91 -13.61 34.76
C ASP A 222 -21.86 -14.04 35.90
N ASN A 223 -22.88 -14.83 35.54
CA ASN A 223 -23.92 -15.32 36.45
C ASN A 223 -24.71 -14.21 37.20
N GLY A 224 -24.57 -12.95 36.80
CA GLY A 224 -25.19 -11.77 37.40
C GLY A 224 -24.25 -10.89 38.24
N ASP A 225 -22.97 -11.24 38.36
CA ASP A 225 -21.97 -10.39 39.03
C ASP A 225 -21.52 -9.22 38.15
N CYS A 226 -21.41 -9.43 36.82
CA CYS A 226 -21.42 -8.34 35.84
C CYS A 226 -22.83 -7.74 35.69
N SER A 227 -23.36 -7.16 36.77
CA SER A 227 -24.64 -6.46 36.70
C SER A 227 -24.50 -5.26 35.76
N ARG A 228 -25.39 -5.15 34.74
CA ARG A 228 -25.48 -4.03 33.78
C ARG A 228 -25.88 -2.71 34.47
N LYS A 229 -24.98 -2.20 35.31
CA LYS A 229 -25.07 -1.02 36.15
C LYS A 229 -23.74 -0.30 36.10
N CYS A 230 -23.76 0.86 35.50
CA CYS A 230 -22.66 1.80 35.55
C CYS A 230 -22.26 2.11 37.01
N ALA A 231 -21.00 2.48 37.21
CA ALA A 231 -20.47 2.81 38.52
C ALA A 231 -21.33 3.86 39.25
N PRO A 232 -21.45 3.84 40.60
CA PRO A 232 -22.34 4.73 41.33
C PRO A 232 -22.10 6.22 41.03
N GLY A 233 -22.99 6.83 40.26
CA GLY A 233 -22.80 8.18 39.70
C GLY A 233 -22.72 8.24 38.17
N ARG A 234 -22.91 7.12 37.46
CA ARG A 234 -23.14 7.03 36.01
C ARG A 234 -24.45 6.28 35.73
N MET A 235 -25.02 6.47 34.55
CA MET A 235 -26.23 5.80 34.05
C MET A 235 -25.97 5.12 32.71
N THR A 236 -26.75 4.09 32.40
CA THR A 236 -26.61 3.35 31.13
C THR A 236 -27.23 4.15 30.00
N ASP A 237 -26.52 4.26 28.88
CA ASP A 237 -26.94 5.02 27.69
C ASP A 237 -27.79 4.18 26.70
N CYS A 238 -28.15 4.76 25.54
CA CYS A 238 -28.98 4.10 24.52
C CYS A 238 -28.33 2.84 23.91
N PHE A 239 -27.00 2.78 23.88
CA PHE A 239 -26.23 1.67 23.29
C PHE A 239 -25.82 0.61 24.32
N GLY A 240 -25.89 0.96 25.61
CA GLY A 240 -25.56 0.09 26.73
C GLY A 240 -24.24 0.41 27.42
N GLY A 241 -23.56 1.48 26.99
CA GLY A 241 -22.41 2.07 27.67
C GLY A 241 -22.82 2.84 28.93
N CYS A 242 -21.96 3.75 29.40
CA CYS A 242 -22.11 4.37 30.71
C CYS A 242 -21.74 5.85 30.74
N VAL A 243 -22.72 6.74 30.89
CA VAL A 243 -22.55 8.21 30.84
C VAL A 243 -22.84 8.90 32.18
N PRO A 244 -22.34 10.12 32.42
CA PRO A 244 -22.70 10.92 33.59
C PRO A 244 -24.20 11.34 33.55
N PRO A 245 -24.95 11.31 34.67
CA PRO A 245 -26.34 11.75 34.69
C PRO A 245 -26.53 13.27 34.50
N GLU A 246 -25.45 14.04 34.55
CA GLU A 246 -25.43 15.46 34.20
C GLU A 246 -25.33 15.76 32.69
N TRP A 247 -25.24 14.74 31.83
CA TRP A 247 -25.38 14.88 30.37
C TRP A 247 -26.86 14.98 29.96
N LEU A 248 -27.74 14.25 30.64
CA LEU A 248 -29.18 14.24 30.32
C LEU A 248 -29.82 15.63 30.49
N GLY A 249 -30.15 16.29 29.37
CA GLY A 249 -30.71 17.64 29.35
C GLY A 249 -29.73 18.76 29.70
N ASP A 250 -28.46 18.64 29.26
CA ASP A 250 -27.37 19.61 29.48
C ASP A 250 -27.56 20.94 28.70
N GLY A 251 -28.37 20.95 27.64
CA GLY A 251 -28.48 22.02 26.64
C GLY A 251 -27.78 21.70 25.31
N LYS A 252 -27.32 20.45 25.13
CA LYS A 252 -26.76 19.87 23.90
C LYS A 252 -27.46 18.55 23.59
N CYS A 253 -27.35 18.07 22.36
CA CYS A 253 -27.76 16.72 22.00
C CYS A 253 -26.58 15.76 22.15
N ASP A 254 -26.45 15.10 23.31
CA ASP A 254 -25.50 14.01 23.49
C ASP A 254 -26.04 12.75 22.81
N PHE A 255 -25.48 12.38 21.65
CA PHE A 255 -26.01 11.32 20.77
C PHE A 255 -26.25 9.97 21.48
N CYS A 256 -25.42 9.64 22.47
CA CYS A 256 -25.59 8.46 23.33
C CYS A 256 -26.88 8.44 24.17
N LEU A 257 -27.55 9.59 24.36
CA LEU A 257 -28.86 9.74 25.02
C LEU A 257 -30.00 10.04 24.03
N SER A 258 -29.73 10.08 22.72
CA SER A 258 -30.70 10.40 21.67
C SER A 258 -31.63 9.21 21.33
N CYS A 259 -32.42 8.76 22.30
CA CYS A 259 -33.45 7.73 22.10
C CYS A 259 -34.67 7.93 23.02
N GLU A 260 -35.80 7.28 22.69
CA GLU A 260 -37.08 7.37 23.42
C GLU A 260 -36.95 7.01 24.92
N ALA A 261 -35.97 6.19 25.30
CA ALA A 261 -35.70 5.85 26.71
C ALA A 261 -35.25 7.05 27.57
N PHE A 262 -34.77 8.12 26.93
CA PHE A 262 -34.27 9.35 27.54
C PHE A 262 -34.94 10.61 26.98
N ASP A 263 -36.12 10.47 26.36
CA ASP A 263 -36.91 11.58 25.77
C ASP A 263 -36.11 12.42 24.74
N PHE A 264 -35.22 11.75 23.98
CA PHE A 264 -34.26 12.39 23.06
C PHE A 264 -33.45 13.49 23.76
N ASP A 265 -32.75 13.07 24.81
CA ASP A 265 -31.92 13.90 25.70
C ASP A 265 -32.71 15.01 26.45
N ASP A 266 -33.77 14.61 27.18
CA ASP A 266 -34.76 15.49 27.87
C ASP A 266 -35.33 16.62 26.95
N GLY A 267 -35.31 16.38 25.63
CA GLY A 267 -35.77 17.29 24.58
C GLY A 267 -34.68 18.08 23.83
N ASP A 268 -33.40 17.97 24.19
CA ASP A 268 -32.34 18.73 23.52
C ASP A 268 -32.02 18.19 22.10
N CYS A 269 -32.22 16.89 21.85
CA CYS A 269 -32.16 16.33 20.49
C CYS A 269 -33.48 16.50 19.68
N GLU A 270 -34.64 16.73 20.31
CA GLU A 270 -35.95 16.85 19.60
C GLU A 270 -35.98 17.99 18.57
N GLN A 271 -35.11 18.99 18.67
CA GLN A 271 -35.05 20.09 17.69
C GLN A 271 -34.41 19.66 16.35
N MET A 272 -33.60 18.59 16.33
CA MET A 272 -32.88 18.16 15.11
C MET A 272 -33.80 17.57 14.03
N ASP A 273 -34.95 17.00 14.38
CA ASP A 273 -35.96 16.50 13.42
C ASP A 273 -36.61 17.63 12.58
N THR A 274 -36.34 18.91 12.91
CA THR A 274 -36.72 20.05 12.07
C THR A 274 -35.69 20.40 10.98
N GLY A 275 -34.51 19.77 10.98
CA GLY A 275 -33.41 20.08 10.06
C GLY A 275 -32.80 21.46 10.26
N LEU A 276 -32.97 22.06 11.46
CA LEU A 276 -32.49 23.39 11.82
C LEU A 276 -31.53 23.29 13.01
N CYS A 277 -30.29 23.74 12.81
CA CYS A 277 -29.33 23.91 13.90
C CYS A 277 -29.74 25.05 14.85
N PRO A 278 -29.16 25.12 16.07
CA PRO A 278 -29.27 26.27 16.97
C PRO A 278 -29.01 27.61 16.27
N THR A 279 -29.56 28.72 16.81
CA THR A 279 -29.56 30.03 16.11
C THR A 279 -28.20 30.71 15.92
N ASP A 280 -27.17 30.16 16.54
CA ASP A 280 -25.74 30.49 16.49
C ASP A 280 -24.91 29.38 15.82
N GLN A 281 -25.57 28.38 15.23
CA GLN A 281 -24.99 27.28 14.48
C GLN A 281 -25.58 27.19 13.07
N ILE A 282 -24.87 26.47 12.20
CA ILE A 282 -25.22 26.15 10.82
C ILE A 282 -25.08 24.65 10.61
N ARG A 283 -25.74 24.12 9.56
CA ARG A 283 -25.60 22.73 9.17
C ARG A 283 -24.34 22.56 8.33
N ASP A 284 -23.46 21.64 8.71
CA ASP A 284 -22.22 21.35 7.97
C ASP A 284 -22.46 20.46 6.73
N CYS A 285 -21.40 20.21 5.96
CA CYS A 285 -21.44 19.39 4.74
C CYS A 285 -21.80 17.91 4.98
N GLY A 286 -21.57 17.39 6.19
CA GLY A 286 -22.01 16.05 6.64
C GLY A 286 -23.43 16.02 7.21
N GLY A 287 -24.08 17.18 7.34
CA GLY A 287 -25.41 17.31 7.93
C GLY A 287 -25.44 17.45 9.46
N GLY A 288 -24.29 17.54 10.11
CA GLY A 288 -24.14 17.91 11.53
C GLY A 288 -24.39 19.41 11.76
N CYS A 289 -24.08 19.91 12.96
CA CYS A 289 -24.25 21.31 13.32
C CYS A 289 -22.97 21.90 13.95
N ILE A 290 -22.45 22.99 13.37
CA ILE A 290 -21.23 23.68 13.83
C ILE A 290 -21.50 25.17 14.06
N GLU A 291 -20.64 25.87 14.81
CA GLU A 291 -20.81 27.29 15.10
C GLU A 291 -20.78 28.16 13.83
N ALA A 292 -21.76 29.06 13.68
CA ALA A 292 -21.92 29.94 12.52
C ALA A 292 -20.81 31.01 12.37
N ILE A 293 -19.86 31.05 13.31
CA ILE A 293 -18.65 31.87 13.25
C ILE A 293 -17.50 31.19 12.50
N ARG A 294 -17.63 29.90 12.16
CA ARG A 294 -16.63 29.14 11.41
C ARG A 294 -16.60 29.46 9.92
N VAL A 295 -17.72 29.87 9.30
CA VAL A 295 -17.73 30.24 7.88
C VAL A 295 -16.88 31.48 7.62
N GLY A 296 -15.89 31.39 6.74
CA GLY A 296 -15.06 32.51 6.32
C GLY A 296 -14.23 33.10 7.47
N ASN A 297 -13.69 32.23 8.33
CA ASN A 297 -12.97 32.60 9.55
C ASN A 297 -11.46 32.90 9.33
N GLY A 298 -10.92 32.53 8.17
CA GLY A 298 -9.50 32.61 7.79
C GLY A 298 -8.74 31.28 7.89
N PHE A 299 -9.43 30.17 8.10
CA PHE A 299 -8.88 28.81 8.19
C PHE A 299 -9.86 27.84 7.52
N CYS A 300 -9.39 26.96 6.64
CA CYS A 300 -10.24 25.93 6.04
C CYS A 300 -10.73 24.93 7.10
N ASP A 301 -12.01 25.01 7.45
CA ASP A 301 -12.67 23.99 8.26
C ASP A 301 -13.25 22.91 7.34
N ALA A 302 -12.64 21.71 7.32
CA ALA A 302 -13.03 20.60 6.44
C ALA A 302 -14.54 20.20 6.49
N SER A 303 -15.23 20.50 7.60
CA SER A 303 -16.69 20.35 7.72
C SER A 303 -17.50 21.32 6.84
N LEU A 304 -16.88 22.37 6.31
CA LEU A 304 -17.43 23.40 5.42
C LEU A 304 -16.85 23.34 3.99
N ASP A 305 -16.01 22.35 3.70
CA ASP A 305 -15.38 22.15 2.40
C ASP A 305 -16.35 21.53 1.38
N CYS A 306 -17.41 22.26 1.04
CA CYS A 306 -18.36 21.86 0.00
C CYS A 306 -19.01 23.05 -0.72
N PRO A 307 -19.61 22.84 -1.91
CA PRO A 307 -20.16 23.92 -2.73
C PRO A 307 -21.28 24.74 -2.06
N ASP A 308 -22.04 24.15 -1.15
CA ASP A 308 -23.13 24.85 -0.44
C ASP A 308 -22.61 25.94 0.53
N PHE A 309 -21.33 25.84 0.95
CA PHE A 309 -20.62 26.87 1.72
C PHE A 309 -19.59 27.65 0.90
N ASN A 310 -19.52 27.42 -0.42
CA ASN A 310 -18.48 27.97 -1.29
C ASN A 310 -17.07 27.64 -0.76
N PHE A 311 -16.84 26.39 -0.32
CA PHE A 311 -15.55 25.94 0.24
C PHE A 311 -15.09 26.87 1.38
N ASP A 312 -15.88 26.88 2.46
CA ASP A 312 -15.71 27.75 3.63
C ASP A 312 -15.62 29.26 3.32
N GLU A 313 -16.59 29.80 2.57
CA GLU A 313 -16.62 31.16 1.98
C GLU A 313 -15.38 31.55 1.12
N GLY A 314 -14.48 30.60 0.86
CA GLY A 314 -13.20 30.77 0.15
C GLY A 314 -11.96 30.36 0.96
N ASP A 315 -12.09 30.02 2.24
CA ASP A 315 -10.95 29.60 3.06
C ASP A 315 -10.44 28.19 2.71
N CYS A 316 -11.33 27.31 2.23
CA CYS A 316 -10.97 26.01 1.63
C CYS A 316 -10.78 26.07 0.10
N ASP A 317 -10.91 27.24 -0.55
CA ASP A 317 -10.63 27.43 -1.99
C ASP A 317 -9.11 27.53 -2.24
N ILE A 318 -8.43 26.47 -1.80
CA ILE A 318 -7.00 26.16 -1.90
C ILE A 318 -6.10 27.37 -1.62
N VAL A 319 -5.78 27.60 -0.34
CA VAL A 319 -4.58 28.35 0.07
C VAL A 319 -3.33 27.51 -0.17
N MET A 320 -3.11 27.25 -1.46
CA MET A 320 -1.84 27.27 -2.17
C MET A 320 -0.79 28.04 -1.34
N PRO A 321 0.35 27.41 -0.97
CA PRO A 321 1.22 27.93 0.09
C PRO A 321 1.70 29.36 -0.19
N GLU A 322 1.77 30.21 0.85
CA GLU A 322 2.34 31.57 0.75
C GLU A 322 3.86 31.49 0.49
N CYS A 323 4.23 31.28 -0.77
CA CYS A 323 5.58 31.45 -1.26
C CYS A 323 6.02 32.92 -1.16
N ASP A 324 7.33 33.18 -1.09
CA ASP A 324 7.83 34.55 -0.88
C ASP A 324 7.63 35.50 -2.08
N ASP A 325 7.91 36.79 -1.88
CA ASP A 325 7.82 37.88 -2.89
C ASP A 325 8.61 37.59 -4.20
N TYR A 326 9.44 36.54 -4.25
CA TYR A 326 10.30 36.12 -5.35
C TYR A 326 10.04 34.67 -5.82
N GLN A 327 8.95 34.05 -5.39
CA GLN A 327 8.53 32.70 -5.77
C GLN A 327 7.16 32.70 -6.48
N LEU A 328 6.89 31.59 -7.15
CA LEU A 328 5.59 31.17 -7.68
C LEU A 328 5.34 29.74 -7.21
N ILE A 329 4.07 29.35 -7.16
CA ILE A 329 3.72 27.96 -6.90
C ILE A 329 4.00 27.13 -8.16
N ASP A 330 4.62 25.98 -8.02
CA ASP A 330 4.93 25.10 -9.14
C ASP A 330 3.79 24.14 -9.49
N CYS A 331 3.94 23.43 -10.61
CA CYS A 331 2.99 22.46 -11.12
C CYS A 331 2.71 21.27 -10.17
N TYR A 332 3.49 21.12 -9.09
CA TYR A 332 3.31 20.10 -8.05
C TYR A 332 2.78 20.68 -6.73
N GLY A 333 2.51 21.99 -6.65
CA GLY A 333 2.03 22.67 -5.45
C GLY A 333 3.13 23.13 -4.48
N GLY A 334 4.41 22.98 -4.84
CA GLY A 334 5.56 23.52 -4.12
C GLY A 334 5.80 25.00 -4.40
N CYS A 335 6.87 25.57 -3.83
CA CYS A 335 7.28 26.96 -4.04
C CYS A 335 8.60 27.04 -4.82
N SER A 336 8.53 27.49 -6.07
CA SER A 336 9.66 27.59 -7.00
C SER A 336 9.97 29.05 -7.40
N GLY A 337 11.24 29.38 -7.61
CA GLY A 337 11.66 30.77 -7.83
C GLY A 337 11.10 31.40 -9.11
N MET A 338 10.46 32.57 -9.02
CA MET A 338 9.77 33.23 -10.15
C MET A 338 10.68 33.66 -11.32
N TRP A 339 11.99 33.57 -11.12
CA TRP A 339 13.02 33.93 -12.10
C TRP A 339 13.36 32.80 -13.07
N ARG A 340 12.99 31.55 -12.74
CA ARG A 340 13.11 30.37 -13.61
C ARG A 340 12.08 30.42 -14.74
N LYS A 341 10.87 30.89 -14.42
CA LYS A 341 9.74 30.78 -15.34
C LYS A 341 9.99 31.61 -16.62
N GLY A 342 10.11 30.92 -17.75
CA GLY A 342 10.42 31.52 -19.05
C GLY A 342 11.83 32.13 -19.15
N ASP A 343 12.84 31.49 -18.56
CA ASP A 343 14.23 31.98 -18.57
C ASP A 343 15.08 31.53 -19.77
N GLY A 344 14.59 30.56 -20.55
CA GLY A 344 15.26 29.96 -21.70
C GLY A 344 15.76 28.52 -21.51
N GLU A 345 15.68 27.98 -20.29
CA GLU A 345 15.76 26.54 -20.01
C GLU A 345 14.35 26.00 -19.66
N CYS A 346 14.13 24.68 -19.76
CA CYS A 346 12.84 24.07 -19.41
C CYS A 346 12.86 23.60 -17.95
N ASP A 347 12.23 24.36 -17.08
CA ASP A 347 12.11 24.04 -15.66
C ASP A 347 10.89 23.15 -15.42
N VAL A 348 11.13 21.90 -15.02
CA VAL A 348 10.07 20.89 -14.77
C VAL A 348 9.04 21.31 -13.71
N ALA A 349 9.37 22.32 -12.90
CA ALA A 349 8.48 22.98 -11.95
C ALA A 349 7.38 23.82 -12.64
N PHE A 350 7.61 24.30 -13.86
CA PHE A 350 6.66 25.12 -14.63
C PHE A 350 6.19 24.44 -15.93
N ASP A 351 6.62 23.18 -16.19
CA ASP A 351 6.16 22.33 -17.29
C ASP A 351 4.73 21.80 -17.09
N CYS A 352 3.75 22.72 -17.10
CA CYS A 352 2.35 22.37 -17.17
C CYS A 352 1.52 23.46 -17.86
N ALA A 353 0.34 23.07 -18.36
CA ALA A 353 -0.55 23.94 -19.13
C ALA A 353 -1.05 25.19 -18.38
N TYR A 354 -0.97 25.24 -17.04
CA TYR A 354 -1.28 26.44 -16.26
C TYR A 354 -0.22 27.55 -16.43
N TYR A 355 1.03 27.14 -16.67
CA TYR A 355 2.18 28.03 -16.89
C TYR A 355 2.58 28.14 -18.37
N ASP A 356 1.72 27.69 -19.29
CA ASP A 356 1.93 27.57 -20.75
C ASP A 356 3.12 26.66 -21.12
N ASN A 357 3.44 25.70 -20.24
CA ASN A 357 4.65 24.85 -20.27
C ASN A 357 5.90 25.74 -20.24
N ASP A 358 6.12 26.34 -19.07
CA ASP A 358 7.21 27.28 -18.76
C ASP A 358 7.30 28.50 -19.71
N ASP A 359 6.17 29.20 -19.90
CA ASP A 359 5.99 30.28 -20.90
C ASP A 359 6.41 29.92 -22.34
N GLY A 360 6.52 28.62 -22.63
CA GLY A 360 6.87 28.04 -23.94
C GLY A 360 8.32 27.54 -24.06
N ASP A 361 9.14 27.62 -23.01
CA ASP A 361 10.49 27.06 -23.01
C ASP A 361 10.49 25.52 -22.83
N CYS A 362 9.50 24.98 -22.12
CA CYS A 362 9.15 23.57 -22.21
C CYS A 362 8.25 23.32 -23.43
N VAL A 363 8.83 22.87 -24.54
CA VAL A 363 8.03 22.34 -25.65
C VAL A 363 7.30 21.07 -25.20
N ALA A 364 5.98 21.19 -25.01
CA ALA A 364 5.11 20.13 -24.51
C ALA A 364 5.42 18.76 -25.13
N ALA A 365 5.47 17.71 -24.28
CA ALA A 365 6.14 16.42 -24.50
C ALA A 365 5.54 15.48 -25.57
N THR A 366 4.99 16.04 -26.66
CA THR A 366 4.59 15.34 -27.89
C THR A 366 5.16 16.04 -29.14
N GLY A 367 6.37 16.60 -29.04
CA GLY A 367 7.00 17.32 -30.14
C GLY A 367 8.50 17.56 -29.96
N CYS A 368 9.29 17.25 -30.98
CA CYS A 368 10.72 17.56 -31.01
C CYS A 368 10.96 19.05 -31.32
N PRO A 369 12.12 19.63 -30.92
CA PRO A 369 12.47 21.02 -31.19
C PRO A 369 12.47 21.37 -32.69
N GLU A 370 12.22 22.65 -33.05
CA GLU A 370 12.09 23.09 -34.45
C GLU A 370 13.28 22.64 -35.33
N GLY A 371 13.00 21.89 -36.41
CA GLY A 371 14.00 21.26 -37.28
C GLY A 371 14.47 19.86 -36.85
N LYS A 372 13.82 19.27 -35.84
CA LYS A 372 13.93 17.86 -35.47
C LYS A 372 12.56 17.18 -35.54
N VAL A 373 12.60 15.87 -35.75
CA VAL A 373 11.44 14.97 -35.74
C VAL A 373 11.77 13.77 -34.85
N GLU A 374 10.75 13.15 -34.28
CA GLU A 374 10.91 11.92 -33.49
C GLU A 374 11.28 10.76 -34.41
N ASP A 375 12.20 9.90 -33.99
CA ASP A 375 12.80 8.84 -34.81
C ASP A 375 12.31 7.43 -34.45
N CYS A 376 12.79 6.41 -35.16
CA CYS A 376 12.39 5.01 -34.95
C CYS A 376 12.74 4.46 -33.55
N SER A 377 13.48 5.22 -32.72
CA SER A 377 13.81 4.92 -31.31
C SER A 377 13.16 5.90 -30.32
N LEU A 378 12.13 6.65 -30.73
CA LEU A 378 11.45 7.70 -29.95
C LEU A 378 12.41 8.80 -29.47
N LYS A 379 13.40 9.17 -30.31
CA LYS A 379 14.38 10.22 -30.01
C LYS A 379 14.32 11.33 -31.05
N CYS A 380 14.69 12.56 -30.66
CA CYS A 380 14.60 13.71 -31.55
C CYS A 380 15.83 13.84 -32.45
N SER A 381 15.77 13.23 -33.63
CA SER A 381 16.78 13.33 -34.70
C SER A 381 16.44 14.47 -35.70
N PRO A 382 17.41 14.98 -36.48
CA PRO A 382 17.18 16.13 -37.37
C PRO A 382 16.20 15.82 -38.51
N GLU A 383 15.19 16.68 -38.72
CA GLU A 383 14.25 16.59 -39.85
C GLU A 383 14.98 16.62 -41.21
N SER A 384 16.14 17.29 -41.25
CA SER A 384 17.03 17.37 -42.42
C SER A 384 17.73 16.06 -42.82
N TRP A 385 17.41 14.92 -42.19
CA TRP A 385 17.90 13.60 -42.60
C TRP A 385 16.88 12.87 -43.51
N LEU A 386 15.58 13.13 -43.41
CA LEU A 386 14.59 12.59 -44.36
C LEU A 386 14.84 13.15 -45.79
N ASP A 387 14.71 12.31 -46.83
CA ASP A 387 14.98 12.62 -48.27
C ASP A 387 16.34 13.31 -48.53
N ASN A 388 17.41 12.93 -47.79
CA ASN A 388 18.74 13.58 -47.94
C ASN A 388 19.65 12.97 -49.03
N GLY A 389 19.28 11.83 -49.62
CA GLY A 389 20.08 11.02 -50.53
C GLY A 389 20.97 9.98 -49.82
N LYS A 390 20.64 9.63 -48.58
CA LYS A 390 21.31 8.63 -47.74
C LYS A 390 20.28 8.01 -46.81
N CYS A 391 20.36 6.69 -46.64
CA CYS A 391 19.79 6.03 -45.48
C CYS A 391 20.57 6.44 -44.22
N ASP A 392 19.90 7.05 -43.25
CA ASP A 392 20.42 7.32 -41.92
C ASP A 392 19.62 6.49 -40.88
N ASP A 393 20.29 5.56 -40.18
CA ASP A 393 19.72 4.47 -39.36
C ASP A 393 18.61 4.86 -38.35
N ALA A 394 18.49 6.14 -38.00
CA ALA A 394 17.43 6.67 -37.13
C ALA A 394 16.03 6.58 -37.78
N PHE A 395 15.94 6.59 -39.11
CA PHE A 395 14.67 6.63 -39.87
C PHE A 395 14.42 5.36 -40.72
N ASP A 396 15.22 4.31 -40.54
CA ASP A 396 15.08 3.00 -41.22
C ASP A 396 13.95 2.14 -40.63
N CYS A 397 12.71 2.65 -40.65
CA CYS A 397 11.52 1.91 -40.27
C CYS A 397 10.26 2.32 -41.06
N GLU A 398 9.24 1.45 -41.02
CA GLU A 398 7.96 1.62 -41.75
C GLU A 398 7.21 2.92 -41.40
N ALA A 399 7.41 3.47 -40.18
CA ALA A 399 6.82 4.74 -39.76
C ALA A 399 7.30 5.96 -40.57
N PHE A 400 8.50 5.87 -41.16
CA PHE A 400 9.12 6.90 -42.01
C PHE A 400 9.31 6.43 -43.46
N ASP A 401 8.58 5.39 -43.87
CA ASP A 401 8.67 4.75 -45.20
C ASP A 401 10.12 4.36 -45.58
N PHE A 402 10.90 3.94 -44.58
CA PHE A 402 12.33 3.62 -44.67
C PHE A 402 13.15 4.82 -45.21
N ASP A 403 13.16 5.91 -44.42
CA ASP A 403 13.83 7.19 -44.67
C ASP A 403 13.35 7.89 -45.96
N GLU A 404 12.02 8.00 -46.16
CA GLU A 404 11.37 8.48 -47.40
C GLU A 404 11.94 7.81 -48.68
N GLU A 405 11.96 6.47 -48.70
CA GLU A 405 12.54 5.60 -49.74
C GLU A 405 14.10 5.53 -49.79
N ASP A 406 14.87 6.28 -48.98
CA ASP A 406 16.35 6.28 -49.08
C ASP A 406 17.03 5.01 -48.52
N CYS A 407 16.39 4.34 -47.55
CA CYS A 407 16.80 3.03 -47.02
C CYS A 407 16.24 1.85 -47.81
N LEU A 408 15.22 2.04 -48.67
CA LEU A 408 14.69 0.96 -49.52
C LEU A 408 15.78 0.35 -50.43
N PRO A 409 15.68 -0.95 -50.77
CA PRO A 409 16.75 -1.69 -51.43
C PRO A 409 17.05 -1.12 -52.82
N LYS A 410 18.19 -0.41 -52.91
CA LYS A 410 18.63 0.36 -54.08
C LYS A 410 18.55 -0.47 -55.37
N GLU A 411 17.66 -0.06 -56.29
CA GLU A 411 17.78 -0.45 -57.70
C GLU A 411 19.09 0.12 -58.25
N CYS A 412 20.14 -0.72 -58.21
CA CYS A 412 21.41 -0.38 -58.82
C CYS A 412 21.20 -0.06 -60.31
N SER A 413 21.82 1.02 -60.79
CA SER A 413 21.74 1.44 -62.19
C SER A 413 22.10 0.27 -63.13
N PRO A 414 21.55 0.16 -64.36
CA PRO A 414 21.59 -1.09 -65.15
C PRO A 414 22.96 -1.55 -65.69
N GLU A 415 24.05 -0.94 -65.24
CA GLU A 415 25.45 -1.40 -65.41
C GLU A 415 26.05 -1.92 -64.07
N ARG A 416 25.23 -1.98 -63.02
CA ARG A 416 25.53 -2.38 -61.65
C ARG A 416 24.54 -3.43 -61.15
N THR A 417 24.97 -4.19 -60.16
CA THR A 417 24.19 -5.17 -59.42
C THR A 417 24.37 -4.90 -57.92
N LEU A 418 23.44 -5.37 -57.11
CA LEU A 418 23.61 -5.35 -55.66
C LEU A 418 24.80 -6.26 -55.30
N ASP A 419 25.48 -5.94 -54.20
CA ASP A 419 26.52 -6.77 -53.61
C ASP A 419 26.00 -7.44 -52.33
N CYS A 420 26.79 -8.34 -51.75
CA CYS A 420 26.42 -9.16 -50.60
C CYS A 420 26.14 -8.35 -49.30
N LYS A 421 26.29 -7.02 -49.32
CA LYS A 421 25.98 -6.11 -48.21
C LYS A 421 25.04 -4.96 -48.62
N GLY A 422 24.31 -5.09 -49.72
CA GLY A 422 23.38 -4.05 -50.20
C GLY A 422 24.06 -2.88 -50.93
N GLY A 423 25.37 -2.90 -51.13
CA GLY A 423 26.07 -1.92 -51.96
C GLY A 423 25.83 -2.16 -53.45
N CYS A 424 26.18 -1.20 -54.32
CA CYS A 424 26.04 -1.36 -55.77
C CYS A 424 27.40 -1.47 -56.48
N ILE A 425 27.78 -2.68 -56.87
CA ILE A 425 29.01 -3.01 -57.62
C ILE A 425 28.72 -3.10 -59.13
N LEU A 426 29.74 -2.99 -60.01
CA LEU A 426 29.55 -3.11 -61.46
C LEU A 426 29.20 -4.55 -61.86
N THR A 427 28.12 -4.77 -62.61
CA THR A 427 27.70 -6.12 -63.06
C THR A 427 28.74 -6.80 -63.94
N SER A 428 29.68 -6.03 -64.51
CA SER A 428 30.80 -6.55 -65.29
C SER A 428 31.88 -7.26 -64.45
N ARG A 429 31.77 -7.26 -63.12
CA ARG A 429 32.64 -8.01 -62.20
C ARG A 429 32.08 -9.39 -61.87
N LEU A 430 30.76 -9.53 -61.90
CA LEU A 430 30.08 -10.78 -61.61
C LEU A 430 30.52 -11.87 -62.59
N GLY A 431 31.38 -12.79 -62.16
CA GLY A 431 31.99 -13.83 -63.00
C GLY A 431 33.05 -13.32 -64.00
N ASP A 432 33.94 -12.40 -63.62
CA ASP A 432 34.98 -11.84 -64.52
C ASP A 432 36.28 -12.65 -64.64
N GLY A 433 36.44 -13.71 -63.84
CA GLY A 433 37.62 -14.54 -63.69
C GLY A 433 38.46 -14.23 -62.44
N ILE A 434 37.95 -13.38 -61.55
CA ILE A 434 38.59 -12.97 -60.29
C ILE A 434 37.52 -12.92 -59.20
N CYS A 435 37.68 -13.71 -58.14
CA CYS A 435 36.82 -13.64 -56.96
C CYS A 435 36.79 -12.22 -56.35
N ASP A 436 35.70 -11.48 -56.58
CA ASP A 436 35.42 -10.22 -55.91
C ASP A 436 34.69 -10.50 -54.60
N GLN A 437 35.35 -10.24 -53.48
CA GLN A 437 34.86 -10.56 -52.13
C GLN A 437 33.50 -9.92 -51.78
N ALA A 438 33.11 -8.84 -52.46
CA ALA A 438 31.79 -8.22 -52.33
C ALA A 438 30.65 -9.04 -52.98
N LEU A 439 30.96 -10.00 -53.86
CA LEU A 439 30.03 -10.88 -54.57
C LEU A 439 30.13 -12.35 -54.08
N GLN A 440 30.94 -12.60 -53.05
CA GLN A 440 31.18 -13.92 -52.46
C GLN A 440 30.05 -14.37 -51.51
N CYS A 441 28.83 -14.53 -52.04
CA CYS A 441 27.68 -15.05 -51.29
C CYS A 441 26.71 -15.85 -52.18
N PRO A 442 25.80 -16.65 -51.59
CA PRO A 442 24.91 -17.55 -52.34
C PRO A 442 23.97 -16.86 -53.35
N SER A 443 23.51 -15.63 -53.06
CA SER A 443 22.65 -14.86 -53.98
C SER A 443 23.32 -14.49 -55.30
N HIS A 444 24.66 -14.52 -55.33
CA HIS A 444 25.50 -14.26 -56.50
C HIS A 444 26.29 -15.49 -56.97
N ASP A 445 25.91 -16.68 -56.49
CA ASP A 445 26.56 -17.97 -56.79
C ASP A 445 28.08 -17.94 -56.52
N PHE A 446 28.48 -17.29 -55.42
CA PHE A 446 29.88 -17.03 -55.05
C PHE A 446 30.69 -16.44 -56.21
N ASP A 447 30.21 -15.30 -56.71
CA ASP A 447 30.73 -14.62 -57.90
C ASP A 447 30.69 -15.49 -59.17
N GLN A 448 29.53 -16.11 -59.44
CA GLN A 448 29.32 -17.11 -60.50
C GLN A 448 30.39 -18.24 -60.52
N GLY A 449 30.88 -18.62 -59.35
CA GLY A 449 31.87 -19.69 -59.16
C GLY A 449 33.34 -19.26 -59.30
N ASP A 450 33.65 -17.97 -59.46
CA ASP A 450 35.05 -17.49 -59.43
C ASP A 450 35.65 -17.50 -58.00
N CYS A 451 34.80 -17.39 -56.97
CA CYS A 451 35.21 -17.63 -55.59
C CYS A 451 35.11 -19.12 -55.22
N GLN A 452 36.26 -19.79 -55.10
CA GLN A 452 36.28 -21.15 -54.55
C GLN A 452 35.93 -21.13 -53.05
N VAL A 453 34.85 -21.81 -52.68
CA VAL A 453 34.51 -22.10 -51.28
C VAL A 453 35.35 -23.28 -50.77
N ASP A 454 36.53 -22.96 -50.23
CA ASP A 454 37.48 -23.95 -49.69
C ASP A 454 36.92 -24.63 -48.43
N SER A 455 36.49 -25.88 -48.59
CA SER A 455 36.12 -26.80 -47.51
C SER A 455 37.26 -27.79 -47.24
N GLY A 456 38.05 -27.54 -46.18
CA GLY A 456 39.02 -28.51 -45.65
C GLY A 456 38.39 -29.39 -44.56
N GLU A 457 38.80 -30.64 -44.31
CA GLU A 457 39.85 -31.53 -44.89
C GLU A 457 39.22 -32.96 -45.04
N THR A 458 39.84 -34.13 -45.28
CA THR A 458 41.21 -34.61 -45.03
C THR A 458 41.79 -35.36 -46.23
N GLY A 459 43.05 -35.06 -46.57
CA GLY A 459 43.63 -35.46 -47.85
C GLY A 459 44.04 -36.93 -48.06
N ILE A 460 44.41 -37.19 -49.33
CA ILE A 460 45.23 -38.30 -49.86
C ILE A 460 44.54 -39.68 -50.05
N THR A 461 44.15 -40.01 -51.31
CA THR A 461 44.84 -41.07 -52.12
C THR A 461 44.38 -41.20 -53.58
N SER A 462 45.33 -41.58 -54.45
CA SER A 462 45.18 -42.27 -55.77
C SER A 462 44.27 -41.74 -56.90
N SER A 463 44.92 -41.07 -57.86
CA SER A 463 45.00 -41.41 -59.30
C SER A 463 43.94 -42.22 -60.06
N ASP A 464 43.76 -41.81 -61.33
CA ASP A 464 43.43 -42.58 -62.55
C ASP A 464 41.96 -42.71 -63.05
N THR A 465 41.57 -41.66 -63.80
CA THR A 465 41.04 -41.72 -65.18
C THR A 465 39.62 -42.23 -65.52
N SER A 466 38.98 -41.40 -66.37
CA SER A 466 38.15 -41.72 -67.55
C SER A 466 36.68 -42.16 -67.40
N ASP A 467 35.88 -41.58 -68.32
CA ASP A 467 34.61 -42.06 -68.91
C ASP A 467 33.41 -42.37 -67.97
N THR A 468 32.16 -42.04 -68.29
CA THR A 468 31.57 -41.14 -69.32
C THR A 468 30.08 -40.93 -68.99
N GLY A 469 29.58 -39.73 -69.22
CA GLY A 469 28.34 -39.54 -69.98
C GLY A 469 27.00 -39.40 -69.24
N ASP A 470 26.08 -38.83 -70.02
CA ASP A 470 24.62 -38.80 -69.92
C ASP A 470 23.95 -38.07 -68.75
N THR A 471 23.01 -37.19 -69.14
CA THR A 471 22.19 -36.32 -68.29
C THR A 471 20.73 -36.84 -68.24
N PRO A 472 19.76 -36.06 -67.73
CA PRO A 472 18.99 -36.21 -66.49
C PRO A 472 17.67 -37.03 -66.77
N PRO A 473 16.50 -36.97 -66.05
CA PRO A 473 16.04 -35.98 -65.05
C PRO A 473 15.06 -36.48 -63.93
N TRP A 474 14.36 -35.51 -63.34
CA TRP A 474 13.22 -35.51 -62.38
C TRP A 474 13.57 -35.45 -60.88
N ASP A 475 12.95 -34.45 -60.22
CA ASP A 475 12.30 -34.43 -58.90
C ASP A 475 13.00 -35.02 -57.65
N THR A 476 12.98 -34.36 -56.48
CA THR A 476 12.52 -33.01 -56.07
C THR A 476 13.08 -32.73 -54.68
N ASN A 477 13.25 -31.45 -54.33
CA ASN A 477 13.51 -30.92 -52.99
C ASN A 477 14.74 -31.49 -52.26
N ASP A 478 15.72 -30.64 -52.02
CA ASP A 478 16.31 -30.58 -50.69
C ASP A 478 16.60 -29.12 -50.32
N THR A 479 16.25 -28.72 -49.10
CA THR A 479 16.36 -27.35 -48.59
C THR A 479 16.66 -27.42 -47.09
N GLY A 480 17.86 -27.88 -46.77
CA GLY A 480 18.39 -27.94 -45.41
C GLY A 480 19.90 -27.78 -45.44
N SER A 481 20.41 -26.88 -44.60
CA SER A 481 21.74 -27.04 -44.02
C SER A 481 21.60 -28.04 -42.86
N ASP A 482 21.34 -29.31 -43.19
CA ASP A 482 21.25 -30.38 -42.20
C ASP A 482 22.65 -30.61 -41.63
N CYS A 483 22.89 -30.05 -40.43
CA CYS A 483 23.96 -30.52 -39.56
C CYS A 483 23.69 -31.98 -39.17
N ASP A 484 24.72 -32.76 -38.84
CA ASP A 484 24.55 -34.18 -38.57
C ASP A 484 23.71 -34.41 -37.30
N THR A 485 23.09 -35.59 -37.14
CA THR A 485 22.15 -35.83 -36.03
C THR A 485 22.86 -35.80 -34.67
N GLY A 486 22.77 -34.66 -33.98
CA GLY A 486 23.54 -34.34 -32.77
C GLY A 486 24.30 -33.00 -32.85
N GLU A 487 24.13 -32.23 -33.93
CA GLU A 487 24.68 -30.90 -34.13
C GLU A 487 23.59 -29.86 -34.42
N ILE A 488 23.89 -28.58 -34.14
CA ILE A 488 23.09 -27.40 -34.50
C ILE A 488 23.95 -26.40 -35.29
N THR A 489 23.31 -25.48 -35.99
CA THR A 489 24.00 -24.40 -36.73
C THR A 489 24.43 -23.29 -35.77
N SER A 490 25.74 -23.03 -35.66
CA SER A 490 26.32 -21.94 -34.87
C SER A 490 25.91 -20.55 -35.40
N CYS A 491 26.12 -19.51 -34.59
CA CYS A 491 25.92 -18.10 -34.97
C CYS A 491 26.76 -17.69 -36.21
N PHE A 492 27.81 -18.44 -36.54
CA PHE A 492 28.67 -18.22 -37.71
C PHE A 492 28.36 -19.16 -38.90
N GLY A 493 27.31 -19.98 -38.82
CA GLY A 493 26.86 -20.85 -39.91
C GLY A 493 27.65 -22.16 -40.08
N GLY A 494 28.51 -22.51 -39.12
CA GLY A 494 29.11 -23.85 -39.01
C GLY A 494 28.21 -24.79 -38.21
N CYS A 495 28.48 -26.10 -38.21
CA CYS A 495 27.81 -27.04 -37.33
C CYS A 495 28.62 -27.23 -36.03
N ILE A 496 27.93 -27.30 -34.90
CA ILE A 496 28.48 -27.43 -33.53
C ILE A 496 27.64 -28.43 -32.73
N GLU A 497 28.25 -29.22 -31.85
CA GLU A 497 27.57 -30.29 -31.12
C GLU A 497 26.42 -29.75 -30.25
N SER A 498 25.22 -30.31 -30.41
CA SER A 498 23.95 -29.73 -29.91
C SER A 498 23.75 -29.82 -28.39
N PHE A 499 24.70 -30.40 -27.66
CA PHE A 499 24.66 -30.46 -26.20
C PHE A 499 25.27 -29.23 -25.53
N ARG A 500 25.98 -28.37 -26.29
CA ARG A 500 26.64 -27.16 -25.78
C ARG A 500 25.67 -26.00 -25.52
N LEU A 501 24.52 -26.01 -26.19
CA LEU A 501 23.48 -24.99 -26.04
C LEU A 501 22.81 -25.10 -24.67
N GLY A 502 23.11 -24.17 -23.75
CA GLY A 502 22.61 -24.20 -22.38
C GLY A 502 23.27 -25.28 -21.52
N ASP A 503 24.59 -25.48 -21.67
CA ASP A 503 25.37 -26.47 -20.90
C ASP A 503 25.98 -25.93 -19.59
N GLY A 504 25.87 -24.62 -19.37
CA GLY A 504 26.41 -23.86 -18.24
C GLY A 504 27.70 -23.09 -18.58
N VAL A 505 28.16 -23.10 -19.83
CA VAL A 505 29.41 -22.44 -20.28
C VAL A 505 29.17 -21.61 -21.52
N CYS A 506 29.06 -20.28 -21.36
CA CYS A 506 28.84 -19.32 -22.44
C CYS A 506 29.79 -19.50 -23.64
N ASP A 507 29.28 -20.12 -24.71
CA ASP A 507 30.02 -20.46 -25.90
C ASP A 507 29.86 -19.38 -26.99
N SER A 508 30.98 -18.76 -27.36
CA SER A 508 31.01 -17.70 -28.38
C SER A 508 30.51 -18.11 -29.78
N ASP A 509 30.39 -19.41 -30.07
CA ASP A 509 29.77 -19.95 -31.29
C ASP A 509 28.23 -19.98 -31.21
N LEU A 510 27.64 -19.86 -30.02
CA LEU A 510 26.20 -19.91 -29.73
C LEU A 510 25.66 -18.62 -29.09
N PHE A 511 26.54 -17.68 -28.72
CA PHE A 511 26.19 -16.34 -28.24
C PHE A 511 25.57 -15.46 -29.35
N CYS A 512 24.29 -15.69 -29.65
CA CYS A 512 23.45 -14.79 -30.42
C CYS A 512 21.96 -15.05 -30.13
N GLY A 513 21.12 -14.02 -30.27
CA GLY A 513 19.69 -14.09 -29.93
C GLY A 513 18.84 -15.14 -30.68
N TYR A 514 19.33 -15.74 -31.76
CA TYR A 514 18.67 -16.92 -32.38
C TYR A 514 18.72 -18.17 -31.49
N HIS A 515 19.80 -18.30 -30.72
CA HIS A 515 20.01 -19.36 -29.72
C HIS A 515 19.65 -18.92 -28.30
N GLY A 516 19.05 -17.73 -28.15
CA GLY A 516 18.72 -17.16 -26.84
C GLY A 516 19.96 -16.78 -26.02
N ASP A 517 21.02 -16.31 -26.68
CA ASP A 517 22.33 -16.01 -26.09
C ASP A 517 22.88 -17.24 -25.34
N ASP A 518 23.14 -18.28 -26.13
CA ASP A 518 23.57 -19.61 -25.71
C ASP A 518 22.66 -20.27 -24.64
N GLY A 519 21.37 -20.40 -24.95
CA GLY A 519 20.38 -20.99 -24.04
C GLY A 519 20.08 -20.16 -22.78
N GLY A 520 20.73 -19.01 -22.62
CA GLY A 520 20.71 -18.17 -21.41
C GLY A 520 22.02 -18.15 -20.63
N ASP A 521 23.04 -18.92 -21.04
CA ASP A 521 24.35 -18.98 -20.37
C ASP A 521 25.17 -17.69 -20.60
N CYS A 522 24.99 -17.04 -21.75
CA CYS A 522 25.64 -15.75 -22.07
C CYS A 522 24.75 -14.56 -21.68
N LYS A 523 24.54 -14.32 -20.37
CA LYS A 523 23.89 -13.08 -19.91
C LYS A 523 24.68 -11.84 -20.35
N HIS A 524 23.98 -10.73 -20.57
CA HIS A 524 24.54 -9.47 -21.06
C HIS A 524 25.47 -8.78 -20.02
N GLY A 525 26.70 -9.28 -19.92
CA GLY A 525 27.84 -8.74 -19.17
C GLY A 525 29.14 -9.06 -19.92
N GLY A 526 30.25 -8.37 -19.62
CA GLY A 526 31.46 -8.43 -20.44
C GLY A 526 32.10 -9.82 -20.57
N TYR A 527 32.33 -10.27 -21.82
CA TYR A 527 33.20 -11.42 -22.11
C TYR A 527 34.66 -11.04 -21.83
N CYS A 528 35.25 -11.60 -20.77
CA CYS A 528 36.60 -11.24 -20.34
C CYS A 528 37.71 -11.95 -21.17
N PRO A 529 38.90 -11.33 -21.29
CA PRO A 529 40.10 -11.98 -21.80
C PRO A 529 40.42 -13.33 -21.11
N PRO A 530 41.12 -14.29 -21.75
CA PRO A 530 41.42 -15.61 -21.17
C PRO A 530 42.34 -15.62 -19.93
N ASP A 531 42.81 -14.45 -19.49
CA ASP A 531 43.60 -14.20 -18.27
C ASP A 531 42.87 -13.27 -17.26
N GLU A 532 41.59 -12.99 -17.50
CA GLU A 532 40.66 -12.24 -16.65
C GLU A 532 39.37 -13.06 -16.39
N ILE A 533 38.68 -12.78 -15.29
CA ILE A 533 37.35 -13.30 -14.94
C ILE A 533 36.38 -12.13 -14.79
N GLN A 534 35.09 -12.43 -14.90
CA GLN A 534 34.04 -11.44 -14.68
C GLN A 534 33.93 -11.11 -13.18
N ASP A 535 33.85 -9.82 -12.88
CA ASP A 535 33.63 -9.33 -11.51
C ASP A 535 32.13 -9.26 -11.15
N CYS A 536 31.84 -9.07 -9.86
CA CYS A 536 30.48 -9.00 -9.31
C CYS A 536 29.61 -7.85 -9.87
N TYR A 537 30.20 -6.92 -10.62
CA TYR A 537 29.53 -5.79 -11.27
C TYR A 537 29.48 -5.94 -12.81
N GLY A 538 29.88 -7.10 -13.35
CA GLY A 538 29.89 -7.40 -14.78
C GLY A 538 31.09 -6.86 -15.55
N GLY A 539 32.06 -6.27 -14.86
CA GLY A 539 33.37 -5.89 -15.40
C GLY A 539 34.32 -7.08 -15.49
N CYS A 540 35.63 -6.82 -15.65
CA CYS A 540 36.66 -7.86 -15.77
C CYS A 540 37.86 -7.54 -14.86
N VAL A 541 38.29 -8.52 -14.08
CA VAL A 541 39.46 -8.47 -13.19
C VAL A 541 40.38 -9.66 -13.43
N PRO A 542 41.68 -9.60 -13.08
CA PRO A 542 42.62 -10.67 -13.41
C PRO A 542 42.27 -12.02 -12.76
N ALA A 543 42.34 -13.11 -13.54
CA ALA A 543 41.97 -14.47 -13.12
C ALA A 543 42.90 -15.12 -12.07
N TRP A 544 43.71 -14.32 -11.38
CA TRP A 544 44.61 -14.71 -10.30
C TRP A 544 44.32 -13.98 -8.98
N TRP A 545 43.31 -13.10 -8.95
CA TRP A 545 42.78 -12.50 -7.72
C TRP A 545 41.94 -13.53 -6.94
N LEU A 546 41.09 -14.28 -7.65
CA LEU A 546 40.28 -15.36 -7.09
C LEU A 546 41.14 -16.42 -6.36
N GLY A 547 41.04 -16.50 -5.04
CA GLY A 547 41.81 -17.43 -4.19
C GLY A 547 43.28 -17.04 -3.93
N ASP A 548 43.64 -15.76 -4.01
CA ASP A 548 44.98 -15.19 -3.76
C ASP A 548 45.45 -15.28 -2.28
N SER A 549 44.52 -15.47 -1.33
CA SER A 549 44.61 -15.22 0.11
C SER A 549 44.46 -13.75 0.55
N SER A 550 43.71 -12.95 -0.22
CA SER A 550 43.43 -11.54 0.07
C SER A 550 42.09 -11.10 -0.55
N CYS A 551 41.07 -10.88 0.29
CA CYS A 551 39.72 -10.47 -0.14
C CYS A 551 39.71 -9.26 -1.08
N ASP A 552 39.47 -9.49 -2.37
CA ASP A 552 39.26 -8.47 -3.39
C ASP A 552 37.77 -8.15 -3.51
N GLY A 553 37.36 -6.95 -3.12
CA GLY A 553 35.95 -6.54 -3.05
C GLY A 553 35.18 -6.58 -4.39
N ALA A 554 35.88 -6.70 -5.52
CA ALA A 554 35.28 -6.93 -6.84
C ALA A 554 34.83 -8.39 -7.06
N LEU A 555 35.30 -9.33 -6.23
CA LEU A 555 35.01 -10.77 -6.29
C LEU A 555 34.15 -11.25 -5.10
N ASN A 556 33.78 -10.35 -4.19
CA ASN A 556 32.97 -10.65 -3.01
C ASN A 556 31.47 -10.79 -3.32
N CYS A 557 31.11 -11.79 -4.13
CA CYS A 557 29.72 -12.19 -4.38
C CYS A 557 29.57 -13.71 -4.32
N PHE A 558 28.32 -14.15 -4.13
CA PHE A 558 27.96 -15.55 -3.96
C PHE A 558 28.33 -16.41 -5.19
N GLU A 559 28.20 -15.84 -6.39
CA GLU A 559 28.54 -16.45 -7.67
C GLU A 559 30.02 -16.85 -7.80
N LEU A 560 30.89 -16.25 -6.98
CA LEU A 560 32.34 -16.46 -6.96
C LEU A 560 32.82 -17.03 -5.60
N ASP A 561 31.90 -17.66 -4.85
CA ASP A 561 32.07 -18.21 -3.50
C ASP A 561 32.76 -17.23 -2.52
N HIS A 562 32.42 -15.94 -2.63
CA HIS A 562 33.05 -14.84 -1.90
C HIS A 562 34.59 -14.88 -2.02
N ASP A 563 35.06 -14.75 -3.26
CA ASP A 563 36.49 -14.74 -3.60
C ASP A 563 37.21 -16.08 -3.31
N ASP A 564 36.61 -17.22 -3.70
CA ASP A 564 37.02 -18.61 -3.35
C ASP A 564 37.23 -18.81 -1.82
N GLY A 565 36.46 -18.06 -1.02
CA GLY A 565 36.49 -18.04 0.45
C GLY A 565 37.52 -17.10 1.09
N ASP A 566 38.19 -16.24 0.32
CA ASP A 566 39.10 -15.22 0.87
C ASP A 566 38.35 -14.01 1.45
N CYS A 567 37.19 -13.68 0.89
CA CYS A 567 36.22 -12.79 1.53
C CYS A 567 35.31 -13.61 2.47
N PRO A 568 34.91 -13.06 3.64
CA PRO A 568 33.98 -13.74 4.53
C PRO A 568 32.58 -13.79 3.88
N ALA A 569 32.15 -14.99 3.48
CA ALA A 569 30.78 -15.25 3.04
C ALA A 569 29.76 -14.70 4.05
N ASP A 570 28.67 -14.11 3.55
CA ASP A 570 27.91 -13.07 4.25
C ASP A 570 27.38 -13.51 5.63
N THR A 571 28.11 -13.09 6.66
CA THR A 571 27.92 -13.49 8.07
C THR A 571 28.13 -12.31 9.03
N GLY A 572 28.24 -11.08 8.51
CA GLY A 572 28.57 -9.88 9.30
C GLY A 572 29.96 -9.90 9.96
N LEU A 573 30.79 -10.92 9.70
CA LEU A 573 32.12 -11.07 10.30
C LEU A 573 33.18 -10.30 9.51
N VAL A 574 33.13 -8.97 9.68
CA VAL A 574 34.18 -8.02 9.27
C VAL A 574 35.57 -8.57 9.65
N LEU A 575 36.48 -8.63 8.66
CA LEU A 575 37.87 -8.99 8.89
C LEU A 575 38.49 -8.02 9.92
N PRO A 576 39.03 -8.50 11.06
CA PRO A 576 39.45 -7.61 12.14
C PRO A 576 40.64 -6.75 11.71
N CYS A 577 40.42 -5.43 11.66
CA CYS A 577 41.44 -4.44 11.32
C CYS A 577 42.71 -4.57 12.20
N PRO A 578 43.87 -4.10 11.70
CA PRO A 578 45.09 -4.03 12.48
C PRO A 578 44.90 -3.34 13.83
N ALA A 579 45.59 -3.81 14.88
CA ALA A 579 45.38 -3.29 16.23
C ALA A 579 45.73 -1.78 16.33
N GLY A 580 44.71 -0.95 16.57
CA GLY A 580 44.76 0.52 16.48
C GLY A 580 43.94 1.11 15.32
N GLU A 581 43.24 0.26 14.55
CA GLU A 581 42.34 0.63 13.46
C GLU A 581 40.95 -0.02 13.66
N VAL A 582 39.90 0.66 13.21
CA VAL A 582 38.50 0.23 13.17
C VAL A 582 38.06 0.07 11.71
N ALA A 583 37.06 -0.76 11.43
CA ALA A 583 36.57 -0.92 10.06
C ALA A 583 35.73 0.28 9.61
N ASP A 584 35.80 0.63 8.33
CA ASP A 584 35.07 1.75 7.75
C ASP A 584 33.85 1.32 6.90
N CYS A 585 33.02 2.30 6.51
CA CYS A 585 31.78 2.08 5.77
C CYS A 585 31.94 1.45 4.37
N TYR A 586 33.18 1.33 3.87
CA TYR A 586 33.52 0.77 2.57
C TYR A 586 34.30 -0.55 2.71
N GLY A 587 34.35 -1.12 3.92
CA GLY A 587 35.11 -2.34 4.22
C GLY A 587 36.62 -2.12 4.37
N GLY A 588 37.09 -0.88 4.38
CA GLY A 588 38.47 -0.52 4.71
C GLY A 588 38.72 -0.46 6.21
N CYS A 589 39.85 0.14 6.60
CA CYS A 589 40.24 0.35 7.99
C CYS A 589 40.73 1.79 8.22
N THR A 590 40.15 2.48 9.19
CA THR A 590 40.51 3.84 9.64
C THR A 590 41.09 3.79 11.06
N PRO A 591 41.78 4.85 11.56
CA PRO A 591 42.34 4.84 12.91
C PRO A 591 41.26 4.69 14.01
N GLU A 592 41.50 3.83 15.01
CA GLU A 592 40.61 3.62 16.18
C GLU A 592 40.34 4.92 16.97
N GLY A 593 41.19 5.93 16.82
CA GLY A 593 41.05 7.25 17.44
C GLY A 593 40.32 8.31 16.60
N TRP A 594 39.58 7.91 15.57
CA TRP A 594 38.57 8.75 14.89
C TRP A 594 37.16 8.44 15.43
N TYR A 595 36.86 7.15 15.64
CA TYR A 595 35.60 6.69 16.24
C TYR A 595 35.34 7.32 17.62
N GLN A 596 34.24 8.07 17.76
CA GLN A 596 33.84 8.80 18.98
C GLN A 596 34.88 9.83 19.48
N ASP A 597 35.54 10.57 18.59
CA ASP A 597 36.48 11.65 18.95
C ASP A 597 35.84 13.04 19.11
N GLY A 598 34.59 13.22 18.65
CA GLY A 598 33.82 14.47 18.67
C GLY A 598 33.74 15.20 17.33
N TYR A 599 34.15 14.57 16.23
CA TYR A 599 34.07 15.11 14.86
C TYR A 599 33.52 14.03 13.91
N CYS A 600 32.53 14.35 13.08
CA CYS A 600 32.04 13.43 12.05
C CYS A 600 33.11 13.17 10.97
N ASP A 601 33.75 11.99 11.00
CA ASP A 601 34.59 11.48 9.92
C ASP A 601 33.73 10.67 8.93
N GLN A 602 33.52 11.21 7.73
CA GLN A 602 32.60 10.68 6.71
C GLN A 602 32.87 9.21 6.28
N SER A 603 34.05 8.67 6.58
CA SER A 603 34.40 7.25 6.41
C SER A 603 33.73 6.30 7.42
N LEU A 604 33.27 6.83 8.57
CA LEU A 604 32.57 6.11 9.64
C LEU A 604 31.07 6.49 9.72
N ASN A 605 30.60 7.37 8.82
CA ASN A 605 29.22 7.83 8.71
C ASN A 605 28.29 6.78 8.05
N CYS A 606 28.02 5.68 8.76
CA CYS A 606 27.05 4.65 8.40
C CYS A 606 26.65 3.80 9.62
N SER A 607 25.56 3.05 9.50
CA SER A 607 24.96 2.27 10.60
C SER A 607 25.87 1.16 11.17
N THR A 608 26.75 0.54 10.37
CA THR A 608 27.69 -0.49 10.85
C THR A 608 28.74 0.05 11.84
N THR A 609 29.02 1.35 11.75
CA THR A 609 29.90 2.10 12.65
C THR A 609 29.11 3.10 13.49
N PHE A 610 27.79 2.89 13.64
CA PHE A 610 26.87 3.73 14.42
C PHE A 610 27.01 5.23 14.12
N TYR A 611 27.15 5.59 12.85
CA TYR A 611 27.33 6.97 12.36
C TYR A 611 28.44 7.70 13.13
N ASP A 612 29.64 7.13 13.04
CA ASP A 612 30.84 7.49 13.79
C ASP A 612 30.68 7.42 15.31
N GLY A 613 29.97 6.38 15.75
CA GLY A 613 29.56 6.20 17.14
C GLY A 613 28.65 7.30 17.70
N GLY A 614 27.99 8.05 16.83
CA GLY A 614 27.09 9.17 17.13
C GLY A 614 27.63 10.54 16.72
N ASP A 615 28.90 10.67 16.31
CA ASP A 615 29.49 11.97 15.95
C ASP A 615 28.96 12.52 14.60
N CYS A 616 28.35 11.67 13.75
CA CYS A 616 27.74 12.08 12.47
C CYS A 616 26.21 12.24 12.47
N ASP A 617 25.48 11.68 13.45
CA ASP A 617 24.00 11.69 13.43
C ASP A 617 23.39 13.11 13.49
N ASP A 618 24.04 14.05 14.18
CA ASP A 618 23.58 15.44 14.33
C ASP A 618 24.03 16.40 13.19
N ALA A 619 24.77 15.89 12.18
CA ALA A 619 25.54 16.74 11.27
C ALA A 619 24.70 17.57 10.27
N ASP A 620 23.58 17.04 9.77
CA ASP A 620 22.75 17.70 8.74
C ASP A 620 21.69 18.66 9.31
N THR A 621 21.32 18.54 10.60
CA THR A 621 20.34 19.44 11.25
C THR A 621 21.02 20.58 12.01
N GLY A 622 22.22 20.35 12.56
CA GLY A 622 22.94 21.33 13.38
C GLY A 622 22.29 21.63 14.74
N VAL A 623 21.33 20.80 15.19
CA VAL A 623 20.64 20.94 16.47
C VAL A 623 21.22 19.94 17.48
N PHE A 624 22.14 20.42 18.32
CA PHE A 624 22.84 19.58 19.30
C PHE A 624 22.04 19.48 20.61
N CYS A 625 21.47 18.31 20.92
CA CYS A 625 20.62 18.15 22.10
C CYS A 625 21.41 18.04 23.43
N PRO A 626 20.87 18.55 24.55
CA PRO A 626 21.47 18.39 25.88
C PRO A 626 21.62 16.92 26.31
N PRO A 627 22.67 16.53 27.06
CA PRO A 627 22.81 15.16 27.55
C PRO A 627 21.63 14.69 28.42
N GLY A 628 20.81 13.80 27.88
CA GLY A 628 19.55 13.33 28.47
C GLY A 628 18.30 13.68 27.65
N GLU A 629 18.46 14.35 26.51
CA GLU A 629 17.44 14.61 25.48
C GLU A 629 17.87 13.96 24.16
N LEU A 630 16.89 13.57 23.33
CA LEU A 630 17.03 13.06 21.96
C LEU A 630 16.58 14.14 20.98
N LEU A 631 17.14 14.15 19.75
CA LEU A 631 16.59 14.91 18.64
C LEU A 631 15.26 14.27 18.22
N ASP A 632 14.17 15.03 18.25
CA ASP A 632 12.82 14.50 18.06
C ASP A 632 12.33 14.52 16.59
N CYS A 633 11.15 13.93 16.33
CA CYS A 633 10.56 13.79 14.99
C CYS A 633 10.30 15.13 14.26
N PHE A 634 10.41 16.27 14.97
CA PHE A 634 10.27 17.63 14.43
C PHE A 634 11.59 18.42 14.41
N GLY A 635 12.72 17.80 14.78
CA GLY A 635 14.02 18.45 14.93
C GLY A 635 14.14 19.31 16.19
N GLY A 636 13.25 19.13 17.17
CA GLY A 636 13.39 19.65 18.53
C GLY A 636 14.25 18.73 19.40
N CYS A 637 14.32 19.04 20.70
CA CYS A 637 14.95 18.17 21.69
C CYS A 637 13.91 17.73 22.73
N THR A 638 13.74 16.41 22.87
CA THR A 638 12.73 15.76 23.72
C THR A 638 13.42 14.82 24.72
N PRO A 639 12.98 14.70 25.99
CA PRO A 639 13.69 13.89 26.99
C PRO A 639 13.88 12.42 26.58
N ALA A 640 15.10 11.89 26.70
CA ALA A 640 15.47 10.50 26.40
C ALA A 640 14.90 9.47 27.41
N LEU A 641 13.91 9.88 28.19
CA LEU A 641 13.16 9.09 29.18
C LEU A 641 11.69 8.93 28.81
N TRP A 642 11.24 9.55 27.71
CA TRP A 642 9.88 9.40 27.17
C TRP A 642 9.79 8.18 26.24
N LEU A 643 10.86 7.90 25.49
CA LEU A 643 10.96 6.72 24.62
C LEU A 643 10.72 5.41 25.39
N GLY A 644 9.54 4.81 25.23
CA GLY A 644 9.15 3.57 25.91
C GLY A 644 8.72 3.73 27.38
N ASP A 645 8.14 4.87 27.78
CA ASP A 645 7.68 5.15 29.16
C ASP A 645 6.22 4.71 29.46
N SER A 646 5.54 4.13 28.48
CA SER A 646 4.13 3.69 28.46
C SER A 646 3.09 4.83 28.34
N TRP A 647 3.47 5.90 27.64
CA TRP A 647 2.60 6.97 27.15
C TRP A 647 3.03 7.32 25.71
N CYS A 648 2.08 7.63 24.84
CA CYS A 648 2.41 8.11 23.49
C CYS A 648 2.77 9.59 23.51
N ASP A 649 4.06 9.92 23.37
CA ASP A 649 4.55 11.28 23.17
C ASP A 649 4.68 11.57 21.66
N GLU A 650 3.82 12.46 21.14
CA GLU A 650 3.75 12.83 19.71
C GLU A 650 5.11 13.22 19.08
N ASN A 651 6.03 13.75 19.90
CA ASN A 651 7.39 14.12 19.50
C ASN A 651 8.27 12.92 19.10
N LEU A 652 7.97 11.70 19.59
CA LEU A 652 8.69 10.46 19.30
C LEU A 652 7.87 9.51 18.40
N ASN A 653 6.68 9.93 17.98
CA ASN A 653 5.77 9.13 17.15
C ASN A 653 6.17 9.14 15.65
N CYS A 654 7.37 8.63 15.35
CA CYS A 654 7.86 8.39 13.98
C CYS A 654 8.75 7.14 13.91
N ASN A 655 9.03 6.64 12.70
CA ASN A 655 9.71 5.35 12.52
C ASN A 655 11.17 5.31 13.03
N GLN A 656 11.84 6.47 13.13
CA GLN A 656 13.18 6.58 13.72
C GLN A 656 13.21 6.17 15.20
N PHE A 657 12.07 6.29 15.89
CA PHE A 657 11.88 5.96 17.29
C PHE A 657 10.88 4.81 17.49
N GLU A 658 10.66 4.00 16.45
CA GLU A 658 9.75 2.84 16.48
C GLU A 658 8.33 3.21 17.00
N TRP A 659 7.81 4.36 16.58
CA TRP A 659 6.51 4.92 17.03
C TRP A 659 6.41 5.02 18.56
N ASP A 660 7.38 5.74 19.13
CA ASP A 660 7.62 5.84 20.57
C ASP A 660 7.83 4.48 21.25
N ALA A 661 8.69 3.64 20.66
CA ALA A 661 8.95 2.26 21.05
C ALA A 661 7.69 1.38 21.18
N GLY A 662 6.65 1.68 20.40
CA GLY A 662 5.36 1.01 20.40
C GLY A 662 4.32 1.57 21.38
N ASP A 663 4.64 2.60 22.18
CA ASP A 663 3.67 3.19 23.10
C ASP A 663 2.55 3.96 22.37
N CYS A 664 2.81 4.44 21.15
CA CYS A 664 1.80 4.99 20.25
C CYS A 664 1.01 3.91 19.46
N GLU A 665 1.38 2.63 19.50
CA GLU A 665 0.69 1.55 18.77
C GLU A 665 -0.42 0.86 19.58
N LEU A 666 -0.60 1.17 20.88
CA LEU A 666 -1.38 0.32 21.81
C LEU A 666 -2.73 0.84 22.33
N GLU A 667 -3.10 2.11 22.12
CA GLU A 667 -4.39 2.67 22.61
C GLU A 667 -5.49 2.72 21.53
N MET A 668 -6.16 1.58 21.32
CA MET A 668 -7.58 1.47 20.93
C MET A 668 -8.10 2.26 19.71
N GLY A 669 -7.58 2.00 18.49
CA GLY A 669 -8.44 2.13 17.29
C GLY A 669 -7.83 2.51 15.95
N GLY A 670 -7.36 1.52 15.19
CA GLY A 670 -7.70 1.44 13.76
C GLY A 670 -6.83 2.19 12.73
N GLU A 671 -5.69 2.77 13.10
CA GLU A 671 -4.72 3.25 12.10
C GLU A 671 -3.57 2.25 11.90
N CYS A 672 -3.53 1.64 10.72
CA CYS A 672 -2.43 0.76 10.31
C CYS A 672 -1.23 1.58 9.80
N GLY A 673 -0.01 1.08 10.04
CA GLY A 673 1.23 1.76 9.66
C GLY A 673 1.33 2.11 8.16
N LYS A 674 2.08 3.17 7.83
CA LYS A 674 2.16 3.74 6.46
C LYS A 674 2.39 2.67 5.39
N GLY A 675 1.43 2.56 4.46
CA GLY A 675 1.44 1.57 3.38
C GLY A 675 0.53 0.36 3.63
N LEU A 676 -0.10 0.28 4.81
CA LEU A 676 -1.12 -0.70 5.17
C LEU A 676 -2.51 -0.06 5.29
N VAL A 677 -3.55 -0.89 5.32
CA VAL A 677 -4.95 -0.55 5.66
C VAL A 677 -5.52 -1.65 6.56
N PRO A 678 -6.47 -1.34 7.47
CA PRO A 678 -7.09 -2.37 8.30
C PRO A 678 -7.97 -3.31 7.47
N THR A 679 -8.10 -4.55 7.93
CA THR A 679 -9.01 -5.53 7.33
C THR A 679 -10.47 -5.19 7.60
N CYS A 680 -11.38 -5.77 6.81
CA CYS A 680 -12.82 -5.55 6.92
C CYS A 680 -13.44 -5.92 8.29
N ASP A 681 -12.76 -6.73 9.10
CA ASP A 681 -13.13 -7.05 10.49
C ASP A 681 -12.41 -6.20 11.55
N GLN A 682 -11.47 -5.34 11.13
CA GLN A 682 -10.61 -4.47 11.94
C GLN A 682 -9.69 -5.22 12.92
N GLN A 683 -9.39 -6.50 12.69
CA GLN A 683 -8.51 -7.30 13.56
C GLN A 683 -7.05 -7.39 13.06
N SER A 684 -6.77 -7.04 11.81
CA SER A 684 -5.41 -7.03 11.27
C SER A 684 -5.22 -5.91 10.23
N CYS A 685 -4.04 -5.87 9.60
CA CYS A 685 -3.67 -4.88 8.59
C CYS A 685 -3.08 -5.59 7.37
N VAL A 686 -3.55 -5.24 6.17
CA VAL A 686 -3.04 -5.72 4.88
C VAL A 686 -2.44 -4.57 4.07
N TYR A 687 -1.75 -4.86 2.96
CA TYR A 687 -1.11 -3.82 2.17
C TYR A 687 -2.11 -2.94 1.42
N ARG A 688 -1.93 -1.62 1.48
CA ARG A 688 -2.75 -0.67 0.71
C ARG A 688 -2.60 -0.84 -0.81
N ALA A 689 -1.56 -1.54 -1.25
CA ALA A 689 -1.33 -1.87 -2.65
C ALA A 689 -2.20 -3.04 -3.17
N TRP A 690 -3.07 -3.64 -2.34
CA TRP A 690 -4.04 -4.65 -2.75
C TRP A 690 -5.38 -4.02 -3.22
N LEU A 691 -5.75 -2.87 -2.64
CA LEU A 691 -6.86 -2.04 -3.15
C LEU A 691 -6.66 -1.71 -4.64
N GLY A 692 -7.54 -2.22 -5.49
CA GLY A 692 -7.57 -1.88 -6.92
C GLY A 692 -6.52 -2.59 -7.79
N ASP A 693 -5.98 -3.74 -7.36
CA ASP A 693 -4.90 -4.46 -8.06
C ASP A 693 -5.37 -5.45 -9.17
N HIS A 694 -6.69 -5.64 -9.31
CA HIS A 694 -7.39 -6.61 -10.17
C HIS A 694 -7.38 -8.08 -9.70
N ILE A 695 -7.11 -8.31 -8.42
CA ILE A 695 -7.44 -9.51 -7.64
C ILE A 695 -8.50 -9.10 -6.60
N CYS A 696 -9.40 -10.02 -6.22
CA CYS A 696 -10.33 -9.79 -5.10
C CYS A 696 -9.73 -10.36 -3.83
N ASP A 697 -9.28 -9.50 -2.92
CA ASP A 697 -8.79 -9.90 -1.60
C ASP A 697 -9.93 -9.89 -0.57
N GLU A 698 -10.24 -11.07 -0.01
CA GLU A 698 -11.36 -11.27 0.93
C GLU A 698 -11.25 -10.37 2.18
N ASP A 699 -10.02 -10.00 2.56
CA ASP A 699 -9.71 -9.10 3.68
C ASP A 699 -10.13 -7.62 3.43
N LEU A 700 -10.36 -7.25 2.16
CA LEU A 700 -10.76 -5.91 1.68
C LEU A 700 -12.16 -5.88 1.02
N ALA A 701 -12.80 -7.05 0.88
CA ALA A 701 -14.07 -7.28 0.19
C ALA A 701 -15.33 -6.72 0.91
N CYS A 702 -15.29 -5.48 1.40
CA CYS A 702 -16.39 -4.83 2.12
C CYS A 702 -16.62 -3.37 1.71
N GLY A 703 -17.79 -2.84 2.08
CA GLY A 703 -18.22 -1.47 1.76
C GLY A 703 -17.40 -0.34 2.44
N LEU A 704 -16.40 -0.65 3.26
CA LEU A 704 -15.40 0.33 3.73
C LEU A 704 -14.38 0.68 2.62
N TYR A 705 -14.16 -0.25 1.70
CA TYR A 705 -13.18 -0.21 0.62
C TYR A 705 -13.85 -0.32 -0.76
N GLU A 706 -15.14 0.04 -0.85
CA GLU A 706 -15.98 -0.12 -2.04
C GLU A 706 -15.97 -1.54 -2.66
N PHE A 707 -15.77 -2.58 -1.84
CA PHE A 707 -15.48 -3.95 -2.27
C PHE A 707 -14.21 -4.03 -3.13
N ASP A 708 -13.09 -3.69 -2.49
CA ASP A 708 -11.73 -3.74 -3.04
C ASP A 708 -11.52 -2.84 -4.27
N GLU A 709 -11.96 -1.57 -4.14
CA GLU A 709 -12.04 -0.53 -5.20
C GLU A 709 -12.73 -0.94 -6.52
N GLY A 710 -13.37 -2.12 -6.55
CA GLY A 710 -14.06 -2.68 -7.71
C GLY A 710 -13.67 -4.11 -8.06
N ASP A 711 -12.62 -4.68 -7.47
CA ASP A 711 -12.09 -5.98 -7.92
C ASP A 711 -12.83 -7.17 -7.31
N CYS A 712 -13.45 -7.00 -6.15
CA CYS A 712 -14.49 -7.90 -5.65
C CYS A 712 -15.88 -7.62 -6.26
N TYR A 713 -16.06 -6.57 -7.07
CA TYR A 713 -17.24 -6.40 -7.92
C TYR A 713 -17.14 -7.26 -9.19
N VAL A 714 -17.51 -8.53 -9.05
CA VAL A 714 -17.95 -9.33 -10.19
C VAL A 714 -19.06 -8.61 -10.96
N GLU A 715 -18.80 -8.24 -12.23
CA GLU A 715 -19.81 -7.63 -13.10
C GLU A 715 -21.09 -8.49 -13.16
N PRO A 716 -22.28 -7.88 -13.32
CA PRO A 716 -23.57 -8.55 -13.17
C PRO A 716 -23.89 -9.65 -14.21
N ASP A 717 -22.98 -9.94 -15.13
CA ASP A 717 -23.03 -11.04 -16.10
C ASP A 717 -22.36 -12.35 -15.59
N ALA A 718 -21.87 -12.39 -14.33
CA ALA A 718 -21.18 -13.56 -13.75
C ALA A 718 -22.04 -14.82 -13.61
N CYS A 719 -23.35 -14.68 -13.40
CA CYS A 719 -24.31 -15.79 -13.41
C CYS A 719 -24.96 -15.96 -14.79
N SER A 720 -25.33 -17.19 -15.18
CA SER A 720 -25.87 -17.42 -16.53
C SER A 720 -27.24 -16.75 -16.70
N PHE A 721 -27.62 -16.40 -17.93
CA PHE A 721 -28.95 -15.81 -18.21
C PHE A 721 -30.10 -16.70 -17.68
N GLY A 722 -30.72 -16.28 -16.58
CA GLY A 722 -31.69 -17.06 -15.81
C GLY A 722 -31.28 -17.37 -14.37
N GLU A 723 -30.12 -16.93 -13.92
CA GLU A 723 -29.59 -17.08 -12.56
C GLU A 723 -29.36 -15.70 -11.91
N VAL A 724 -29.33 -15.66 -10.58
CA VAL A 724 -29.02 -14.51 -9.72
C VAL A 724 -27.92 -14.91 -8.74
N MET A 725 -27.05 -13.98 -8.38
CA MET A 725 -26.01 -14.23 -7.38
C MET A 725 -26.64 -14.34 -5.99
N ASP A 726 -26.21 -15.34 -5.23
CA ASP A 726 -26.73 -15.67 -3.91
C ASP A 726 -25.86 -15.11 -2.77
N CYS A 727 -26.35 -15.23 -1.52
CA CYS A 727 -25.73 -14.65 -0.33
C CYS A 727 -24.34 -15.21 0.03
N TYR A 728 -23.87 -16.23 -0.69
CA TYR A 728 -22.57 -16.87 -0.51
C TYR A 728 -21.70 -16.79 -1.76
N GLY A 729 -22.04 -15.90 -2.71
CA GLY A 729 -21.33 -15.76 -4.00
C GLY A 729 -21.61 -16.89 -5.01
N GLY A 730 -22.56 -17.78 -4.71
CA GLY A 730 -23.04 -18.77 -5.67
C GLY A 730 -24.00 -18.17 -6.69
N CYS A 731 -24.40 -18.98 -7.69
CA CYS A 731 -25.47 -18.63 -8.62
C CYS A 731 -26.68 -19.55 -8.38
N THR A 732 -27.82 -18.94 -8.07
CA THR A 732 -29.12 -19.59 -7.83
C THR A 732 -30.08 -19.22 -8.98
N ASP A 733 -31.09 -20.04 -9.30
CA ASP A 733 -32.06 -19.75 -10.37
C ASP A 733 -32.87 -18.47 -10.04
N VAL A 734 -32.99 -17.53 -10.98
CA VAL A 734 -33.68 -16.25 -10.77
C VAL A 734 -35.18 -16.41 -10.48
N ASN A 735 -35.74 -17.59 -10.74
CA ASN A 735 -37.13 -17.92 -10.41
C ASN A 735 -37.32 -18.38 -8.95
N SER A 736 -36.26 -18.61 -8.17
CA SER A 736 -36.34 -18.77 -6.70
C SER A 736 -36.52 -17.44 -5.99
N HIS A 737 -35.99 -16.33 -6.54
CA HIS A 737 -35.99 -15.05 -5.84
C HIS A 737 -37.40 -14.45 -5.71
N GLY A 738 -37.98 -14.54 -4.51
CA GLY A 738 -39.35 -14.10 -4.23
C GLY A 738 -40.45 -15.05 -4.75
N ASP A 739 -40.25 -16.37 -4.68
CA ASP A 739 -41.21 -17.39 -5.17
C ASP A 739 -42.36 -17.73 -4.20
N GLY A 740 -42.26 -17.32 -2.93
CA GLY A 740 -43.15 -17.68 -1.82
C GLY A 740 -42.55 -18.69 -0.83
N ILE A 741 -41.34 -19.18 -1.07
CA ILE A 741 -40.58 -20.09 -0.21
C ILE A 741 -39.26 -19.41 0.15
N CYS A 742 -38.94 -19.30 1.45
CA CYS A 742 -37.63 -18.84 1.90
C CYS A 742 -36.53 -19.82 1.47
N ASP A 743 -35.80 -19.50 0.39
CA ASP A 743 -34.60 -20.21 -0.01
C ASP A 743 -33.39 -19.66 0.76
N GLY A 744 -32.77 -20.51 1.59
CA GLY A 744 -31.73 -20.10 2.54
C GLY A 744 -30.41 -19.62 1.92
N SER A 745 -30.23 -19.72 0.59
CA SER A 745 -29.15 -19.05 -0.13
C SER A 745 -29.47 -17.61 -0.49
N LEU A 746 -30.73 -17.16 -0.38
CA LEU A 746 -31.21 -15.81 -0.70
C LEU A 746 -31.59 -14.99 0.55
N ASP A 747 -31.42 -15.56 1.76
CA ASP A 747 -31.74 -14.96 3.07
C ASP A 747 -30.70 -13.92 3.55
N CYS A 748 -30.44 -12.87 2.75
CA CYS A 748 -29.57 -11.75 3.11
C CYS A 748 -30.15 -10.41 2.71
N MET A 749 -29.70 -9.35 3.39
CA MET A 749 -30.25 -8.00 3.27
C MET A 749 -30.13 -7.41 1.86
N THR A 750 -29.05 -7.73 1.12
CA THR A 750 -28.82 -7.31 -0.28
C THR A 750 -29.87 -7.88 -1.25
N LEU A 751 -30.38 -9.08 -0.98
CA LEU A 751 -31.46 -9.73 -1.72
C LEU A 751 -32.84 -9.52 -1.08
N PHE A 752 -32.93 -8.58 -0.12
CA PHE A 752 -34.11 -8.25 0.68
C PHE A 752 -34.69 -9.45 1.48
N HIS A 753 -33.84 -10.37 1.93
CA HIS A 753 -34.24 -11.64 2.56
C HIS A 753 -35.21 -12.41 1.66
N ASP A 754 -34.71 -12.82 0.49
CA ASP A 754 -35.48 -13.48 -0.56
C ASP A 754 -36.75 -12.70 -0.96
N MET A 755 -36.58 -11.41 -1.29
CA MET A 755 -37.67 -10.43 -1.50
C MET A 755 -38.71 -10.31 -0.34
N GLY A 756 -38.41 -10.86 0.84
CA GLY A 756 -39.27 -10.87 2.02
C GLY A 756 -39.95 -12.21 2.31
N ASP A 757 -39.69 -13.27 1.52
CA ASP A 757 -40.16 -14.62 1.82
C ASP A 757 -39.38 -15.26 2.97
N CYS A 758 -38.09 -14.93 3.10
CA CYS A 758 -37.35 -15.11 4.34
C CYS A 758 -37.64 -13.95 5.32
N SER A 759 -37.80 -14.29 6.60
CA SER A 759 -37.75 -13.29 7.67
C SER A 759 -37.20 -13.91 8.96
N SER A 760 -36.27 -13.21 9.59
CA SER A 760 -35.47 -13.65 10.74
C SER A 760 -36.25 -13.97 12.03
N PHE A 761 -37.58 -13.89 11.98
CA PHE A 761 -38.49 -14.17 13.09
C PHE A 761 -39.33 -15.46 12.92
N CYS A 762 -39.33 -16.08 11.74
CA CYS A 762 -40.24 -17.19 11.42
C CYS A 762 -39.50 -18.53 11.15
N PRO A 763 -39.81 -19.61 11.90
CA PRO A 763 -39.23 -20.93 11.65
C PRO A 763 -39.65 -21.49 10.28
N ALA A 764 -38.72 -22.17 9.60
CA ALA A 764 -38.90 -22.73 8.26
C ALA A 764 -40.28 -23.40 8.02
N GLY A 765 -40.91 -23.08 6.88
CA GLY A 765 -42.29 -23.43 6.57
C GLY A 765 -43.33 -22.41 7.08
N LYS A 766 -42.90 -21.24 7.57
CA LYS A 766 -43.77 -20.16 8.03
C LYS A 766 -43.34 -18.81 7.50
N ILE A 767 -44.34 -18.00 7.18
CA ILE A 767 -44.21 -16.59 6.79
C ILE A 767 -44.71 -15.69 7.94
N PRO A 768 -44.24 -14.43 8.01
CA PRO A 768 -44.79 -13.46 8.95
C PRO A 768 -46.24 -13.15 8.61
N ALA A 769 -47.00 -12.66 9.58
CA ALA A 769 -48.31 -12.06 9.36
C ALA A 769 -48.19 -10.54 9.22
N CYS A 770 -49.23 -9.91 8.66
CA CYS A 770 -49.41 -8.47 8.51
C CYS A 770 -49.31 -7.62 9.80
N ASN A 771 -49.08 -8.23 10.96
CA ASN A 771 -48.81 -7.55 12.23
C ASN A 771 -47.31 -7.46 12.59
N GLY A 772 -46.42 -8.06 11.79
CA GLY A 772 -44.96 -8.06 12.00
C GLY A 772 -44.45 -8.83 13.23
N VAL A 773 -45.32 -9.56 13.94
CA VAL A 773 -45.02 -10.13 15.28
C VAL A 773 -45.40 -11.61 15.42
N SER A 774 -46.24 -12.16 14.53
CA SER A 774 -46.66 -13.57 14.59
C SER A 774 -46.55 -14.29 13.25
N CYS A 775 -46.01 -15.50 13.23
CA CYS A 775 -45.84 -16.30 12.01
C CYS A 775 -46.98 -17.29 11.76
N VAL A 776 -47.59 -17.21 10.57
CA VAL A 776 -48.60 -18.17 10.08
C VAL A 776 -47.93 -19.30 9.29
N ASP A 777 -48.70 -20.30 8.88
CA ASP A 777 -48.18 -21.39 8.04
C ASP A 777 -48.02 -20.88 6.60
N SER A 778 -46.89 -21.16 5.94
CA SER A 778 -46.66 -20.70 4.55
C SER A 778 -47.71 -21.24 3.58
N SER A 779 -48.34 -22.39 3.91
CA SER A 779 -49.39 -22.98 3.08
C SER A 779 -50.73 -22.24 3.11
N TRP A 780 -50.83 -21.09 3.78
CA TRP A 780 -52.04 -20.24 3.80
C TRP A 780 -52.02 -19.20 2.67
N LEU A 781 -50.84 -18.79 2.19
CA LEU A 781 -50.69 -17.74 1.18
C LEU A 781 -51.24 -18.20 -0.18
N GLY A 782 -52.41 -17.69 -0.57
CA GLY A 782 -53.08 -18.05 -1.83
C GLY A 782 -53.82 -19.40 -1.82
N ASP A 783 -54.40 -19.82 -0.69
CA ASP A 783 -55.11 -21.11 -0.55
C ASP A 783 -56.55 -21.16 -1.12
N GLN A 784 -57.06 -20.02 -1.62
CA GLN A 784 -58.46 -19.70 -1.98
C GLN A 784 -59.39 -19.31 -0.81
N ILE A 785 -58.83 -18.94 0.35
CA ILE A 785 -59.55 -18.39 1.50
C ILE A 785 -58.78 -17.16 2.02
N CYS A 786 -59.31 -15.96 1.77
CA CYS A 786 -58.77 -14.71 2.35
C CYS A 786 -58.57 -14.82 3.87
N ASP A 787 -57.32 -15.00 4.28
CA ASP A 787 -56.91 -15.17 5.66
C ASP A 787 -56.45 -13.82 6.22
N ALA A 788 -57.18 -13.31 7.21
CA ALA A 788 -56.99 -11.96 7.77
C ALA A 788 -55.67 -11.75 8.55
N SER A 789 -54.72 -12.68 8.42
CA SER A 789 -53.33 -12.54 8.86
C SER A 789 -52.37 -12.21 7.69
N LEU A 790 -52.82 -12.38 6.45
CA LEU A 790 -52.09 -12.12 5.18
C LEU A 790 -52.77 -11.04 4.31
N ASP A 791 -53.94 -10.53 4.74
CA ASP A 791 -54.67 -9.40 4.15
C ASP A 791 -53.94 -8.04 4.34
N CYS A 792 -52.82 -7.85 3.64
CA CYS A 792 -52.09 -6.58 3.56
C CYS A 792 -51.22 -6.48 2.29
N PRO A 793 -50.77 -5.26 1.91
CA PRO A 793 -50.00 -5.07 0.68
C PRO A 793 -48.69 -5.88 0.60
N GLY A 794 -48.02 -6.13 1.74
CA GLY A 794 -46.78 -6.90 1.79
C GLY A 794 -46.92 -8.34 1.30
N HIS A 795 -48.06 -8.98 1.57
CA HIS A 795 -48.38 -10.32 1.05
C HIS A 795 -49.35 -10.27 -0.15
N ARG A 796 -49.40 -9.11 -0.85
CA ARG A 796 -50.27 -8.84 -2.00
C ARG A 796 -51.75 -9.16 -1.72
N HIS A 797 -52.21 -8.83 -0.51
CA HIS A 797 -53.54 -9.17 0.00
C HIS A 797 -53.85 -10.67 -0.15
N ASP A 798 -53.08 -11.48 0.59
CA ASP A 798 -53.13 -12.95 0.56
C ASP A 798 -53.02 -13.52 -0.86
N ASN A 799 -51.99 -13.07 -1.59
CA ASN A 799 -51.74 -13.37 -3.01
C ASN A 799 -52.95 -13.14 -3.94
N GLY A 800 -53.84 -12.21 -3.57
CA GLY A 800 -55.05 -11.85 -4.29
C GLY A 800 -56.33 -12.61 -3.89
N ASP A 801 -56.27 -13.52 -2.91
CA ASP A 801 -57.48 -14.16 -2.35
C ASP A 801 -58.26 -13.20 -1.44
N CYS A 802 -57.58 -12.28 -0.77
CA CYS A 802 -58.19 -11.04 -0.31
C CYS A 802 -58.20 -10.04 -1.48
N SER A 803 -59.39 -9.66 -1.95
CA SER A 803 -59.52 -8.79 -3.12
C SER A 803 -59.19 -7.34 -2.77
N ASP A 804 -58.07 -6.86 -3.29
CA ASP A 804 -57.61 -5.47 -3.20
C ASP A 804 -58.72 -4.47 -3.60
N VAL A 805 -59.07 -3.58 -2.68
CA VAL A 805 -60.01 -2.44 -2.82
C VAL A 805 -61.32 -2.70 -3.59
N ASP A 806 -62.24 -3.50 -3.03
CA ASP A 806 -63.70 -3.31 -3.23
C ASP A 806 -64.35 -2.77 -1.95
N THR A 807 -64.02 -1.52 -1.61
CA THR A 807 -64.62 -0.71 -0.53
C THR A 807 -66.16 -0.65 -0.61
N CYS A 808 -66.71 -0.89 -1.80
CA CYS A 808 -68.08 -0.58 -2.18
C CYS A 808 -68.87 -1.86 -2.54
N ALA A 809 -69.25 -2.59 -1.50
CA ALA A 809 -69.97 -3.87 -1.54
C ALA A 809 -70.87 -4.13 -2.77
N ASN A 810 -70.37 -4.94 -3.72
CA ASN A 810 -71.12 -5.71 -4.72
C ASN A 810 -72.31 -4.98 -5.39
N GLY A 811 -72.00 -4.12 -6.36
CA GLY A 811 -72.98 -3.32 -7.11
C GLY A 811 -72.97 -1.83 -6.75
N LEU A 812 -72.03 -1.42 -5.91
CA LEU A 812 -71.62 -0.03 -5.74
C LEU A 812 -70.27 0.19 -6.47
N VAL A 813 -69.82 1.43 -6.52
CA VAL A 813 -68.54 1.91 -7.05
C VAL A 813 -68.10 3.10 -6.21
N GLU A 814 -66.81 3.24 -5.94
CA GLU A 814 -66.30 4.41 -5.21
C GLU A 814 -66.40 5.66 -6.09
N ASP A 815 -66.89 6.75 -5.50
CA ASP A 815 -67.11 8.03 -6.18
C ASP A 815 -65.96 9.02 -5.92
N CYS A 816 -66.01 10.18 -6.57
CA CYS A 816 -64.93 11.16 -6.57
C CYS A 816 -64.68 11.82 -5.20
N GLY A 817 -65.50 11.52 -4.17
CA GLY A 817 -65.27 11.90 -2.77
C GLY A 817 -64.77 10.76 -1.88
N GLY A 818 -64.62 9.54 -2.39
CA GLY A 818 -64.35 8.33 -1.61
C GLY A 818 -65.59 7.71 -0.95
N ASP A 819 -66.80 8.11 -1.36
CA ASP A 819 -68.06 7.54 -0.89
C ASP A 819 -68.58 6.48 -1.88
N CYS A 820 -69.36 5.51 -1.40
CA CYS A 820 -69.84 4.41 -2.26
C CYS A 820 -71.16 4.72 -2.97
N SER A 821 -71.08 5.05 -4.25
CA SER A 821 -72.22 5.30 -5.14
C SER A 821 -72.71 4.03 -5.84
N PRO A 822 -73.98 3.91 -6.27
CA PRO A 822 -74.44 2.71 -7.00
C PRO A 822 -73.82 2.57 -8.40
N ALA A 823 -73.15 1.45 -8.69
CA ALA A 823 -72.49 1.20 -9.99
C ALA A 823 -73.44 1.18 -11.21
N ALA A 824 -74.75 1.17 -10.95
CA ALA A 824 -75.78 1.29 -11.97
C ALA A 824 -75.98 2.72 -12.53
N ILE A 825 -75.38 3.75 -11.92
CA ILE A 825 -75.45 5.15 -12.41
C ILE A 825 -74.23 5.54 -13.27
N LEU A 826 -73.10 4.83 -13.12
CA LEU A 826 -71.84 5.14 -13.83
C LEU A 826 -71.96 4.88 -15.35
N GLY A 827 -72.25 5.93 -16.11
CA GLY A 827 -72.56 5.92 -17.54
C GLY A 827 -74.04 5.62 -17.87
N ASP A 828 -75.01 6.18 -17.13
CA ASP A 828 -76.46 5.96 -17.33
C ASP A 828 -77.14 6.82 -18.43
N ALA A 829 -76.37 7.71 -19.09
CA ALA A 829 -76.80 8.85 -19.92
C ALA A 829 -77.31 10.08 -19.15
N SER A 830 -76.99 10.15 -17.86
CA SER A 830 -77.07 11.34 -16.99
C SER A 830 -75.66 11.67 -16.48
N CYS A 831 -75.37 12.95 -16.22
CA CYS A 831 -74.15 13.33 -15.50
C CYS A 831 -74.45 13.37 -14.00
N ASP A 832 -73.95 12.40 -13.24
CA ASP A 832 -73.97 12.42 -11.78
C ASP A 832 -72.69 13.08 -11.26
N GLU A 833 -72.82 14.28 -10.69
CA GLU A 833 -71.69 15.15 -10.26
C GLU A 833 -70.74 14.49 -9.23
N GLN A 834 -71.20 13.45 -8.52
CA GLN A 834 -70.36 12.63 -7.63
C GLN A 834 -69.36 11.72 -8.38
N LEU A 835 -69.63 11.39 -9.65
CA LEU A 835 -68.74 10.62 -10.53
C LEU A 835 -67.94 11.50 -11.50
N HIS A 836 -68.02 12.82 -11.35
CA HIS A 836 -67.49 13.83 -12.28
C HIS A 836 -65.98 14.12 -12.07
N CYS A 837 -65.13 13.09 -12.12
CA CYS A 837 -63.68 13.22 -12.01
C CYS A 837 -62.91 12.36 -13.03
N PRO A 838 -61.61 12.62 -13.27
CA PRO A 838 -60.83 11.91 -14.28
C PRO A 838 -60.76 10.39 -14.06
N LEU A 839 -60.75 9.94 -12.80
CA LEU A 839 -60.63 8.53 -12.41
C LEU A 839 -61.80 7.66 -12.93
N LEU A 840 -62.97 8.27 -13.10
CA LEU A 840 -64.20 7.62 -13.58
C LEU A 840 -64.56 8.06 -15.01
N GLU A 841 -63.58 8.56 -15.77
CA GLU A 841 -63.73 9.12 -17.12
C GLU A 841 -64.78 10.24 -17.21
N TYR A 842 -64.97 11.00 -16.12
CA TYR A 842 -66.06 11.98 -15.96
C TYR A 842 -67.44 11.35 -16.23
N ASP A 843 -67.81 10.39 -15.38
CA ASP A 843 -69.01 9.56 -15.52
C ASP A 843 -69.10 8.86 -16.89
N LYS A 844 -67.99 8.21 -17.30
CA LYS A 844 -67.82 7.57 -18.63
C LYS A 844 -68.15 8.49 -19.82
N GLY A 845 -67.96 9.79 -19.65
CA GLY A 845 -68.21 10.82 -20.65
C GLY A 845 -69.65 11.35 -20.70
N ASP A 846 -70.53 10.97 -19.77
CA ASP A 846 -71.84 11.61 -19.63
C ASP A 846 -71.73 13.00 -18.97
N CYS A 847 -70.70 13.23 -18.14
CA CYS A 847 -70.27 14.56 -17.72
C CYS A 847 -69.26 15.18 -18.70
N TYR A 848 -69.40 16.49 -18.97
CA TYR A 848 -68.40 17.25 -19.72
C TYR A 848 -67.33 17.79 -18.77
N PRO A 849 -66.03 17.49 -18.97
CA PRO A 849 -64.97 18.01 -18.11
C PRO A 849 -64.98 19.54 -18.07
N TYR A 850 -64.92 20.09 -16.87
CA TYR A 850 -64.86 21.54 -16.65
C TYR A 850 -63.68 22.16 -17.42
N GLN A 851 -64.00 22.99 -18.41
CA GLN A 851 -63.05 23.93 -19.00
C GLN A 851 -62.81 25.07 -17.99
N PRO A 852 -61.55 25.48 -17.73
CA PRO A 852 -61.21 26.53 -16.77
C PRO A 852 -61.60 27.96 -17.24
#